data_AF-A0A0H4XBA5-F1
#
_entry.id   AF-A0A0H4XBA5-F1
#
_cell.length_a   1.000
_cell.length_b   1.000
_cell.length_c   1.000
_cell.angle_alpha   90.00
_cell.angle_beta   90.00
_cell.angle_gamma   90.00
#
_symmetry.space_group_name_H-M   'P 1'
#
loop_
_entity.id
_entity.type
_entity.pdbx_description
1 polymer ?
#
loop_
_entity_poly.entity_id
_entity_poly.type
_entity_poly.pdbx_seq_one_letter_code
_entity_poly.pdbx_strand_id
1 'polypeptide(L)'
;MPPTLEQLRERALPWVEPVPGASPAGVQAKHESAYEAVALEVAKLESPASKAVRWDEVVEGASDLLKHTTKDLWLASYMAYGLYVTKGVDGAATGATVLAEVTERYWPDLFPELKRLRGRANAVTWFVERLGRILPTVEQSSVSAEPLDALSVALKRLSQLSRERFSDMGPAFGPLQDAIARLRAGLPEPEPEVPAAAPDEHLQTAGDATSTAEDTAAAASEAVASRGKDSDSASTEAIAPQDTGRAEGKANTEKTGVPSKGNTPPAKASAPQDKAAAQSNTAQVGAANKGNAAPPAGKANTDAKAPAATPQRATPPVEVPPLPELPSAPDLSNAEAVTAFLRTVGGALLDGAGALRRASVEDPLSYRLIRMGLWLHLSQPPTSNDAGNTAIPPLPEPLSAKLEVLAQNQRWSELLDESEAALSRHRFALTLHRYSAMSLEGLGATHAGARTALVQELGIQLRRMAGVETLRSNTGSPLTDDATRDWLRAEVLRADAPAPGPAAVASTPLALAPLSLGPAGPVEASALEAEARSLLAEGRVHEAVTRLQVAVASASTGRNRFIARLELARLCANAGHLPLARAVFDALDEEVTAHSLDTWEPVLAAACLEGWLQTRTVTEKESGPVAVKFRNRYRRLALLDSSATLRVGA
;
A
#
# COMPACT_ATOMS: atom_id res chain seq x y z
N MET A 1 -0.48 6.50 37.79
CA MET A 1 -1.15 7.82 37.62
C MET A 1 -0.80 8.37 36.25
N PRO A 2 -1.74 9.01 35.52
CA PRO A 2 -1.40 9.62 34.22
C PRO A 2 -0.35 10.73 34.43
N PRO A 3 0.64 10.88 33.53
CA PRO A 3 1.68 11.89 33.69
C PRO A 3 1.05 13.29 33.71
N THR A 4 1.54 14.14 34.60
CA THR A 4 1.04 15.52 34.72
C THR A 4 1.51 16.36 33.53
N LEU A 5 0.75 17.41 33.20
CA LEU A 5 1.13 18.37 32.15
C LEU A 5 2.52 18.98 32.38
N GLU A 6 2.94 19.10 33.64
CA GLU A 6 4.26 19.62 34.02
C GLU A 6 5.40 18.68 33.60
N GLN A 7 5.26 17.37 33.83
CA GLN A 7 6.23 16.36 33.38
C GLN A 7 6.37 16.34 31.85
N LEU A 8 5.26 16.54 31.13
CA LEU A 8 5.27 16.65 29.68
C LEU A 8 5.96 17.94 29.21
N ARG A 9 5.77 19.05 29.93
CA ARG A 9 6.45 20.32 29.64
C ARG A 9 7.96 20.23 29.84
N GLU A 10 8.42 19.54 30.88
CA GLU A 10 9.85 19.30 31.10
C GLU A 10 10.47 18.53 29.93
N ARG A 11 9.77 17.52 29.40
CA ARG A 11 10.22 16.78 28.21
C ARG A 11 10.32 17.65 26.95
N ALA A 12 9.43 18.63 26.81
CA ALA A 12 9.40 19.54 25.67
C ALA A 12 10.39 20.71 25.80
N LEU A 13 10.93 20.94 27.00
CA LEU A 13 11.75 22.10 27.37
C LEU A 13 12.89 22.40 26.38
N PRO A 14 13.67 21.40 25.89
CA PRO A 14 14.76 21.66 24.95
C PRO A 14 14.34 22.37 23.65
N TRP A 15 13.10 22.23 23.20
CA TRP A 15 12.62 22.87 21.96
C TRP A 15 11.81 24.13 22.21
N VAL A 16 11.37 24.32 23.45
CA VAL A 16 10.49 25.42 23.87
C VAL A 16 11.29 26.59 24.45
N GLU A 17 12.53 26.38 24.87
CA GLU A 17 13.43 27.46 25.30
C GLU A 17 13.60 28.54 24.22
N PRO A 18 13.74 29.83 24.60
CA PRO A 18 13.94 30.91 23.65
C PRO A 18 15.13 30.65 22.74
N VAL A 19 14.98 31.00 21.45
CA VAL A 19 16.11 30.97 20.52
C VAL A 19 17.17 31.99 21.00
N PRO A 20 18.47 31.64 21.01
CA PRO A 20 19.52 32.58 21.41
C PRO A 20 19.51 33.84 20.54
N GLY A 21 19.42 35.03 21.17
CA GLY A 21 19.47 36.32 20.49
C GLY A 21 18.40 37.31 20.96
N ALA A 22 18.17 38.35 20.16
CA ALA A 22 17.23 39.42 20.49
C ALA A 22 15.76 39.05 20.26
N SER A 23 15.48 38.01 19.48
CA SER A 23 14.13 37.57 19.13
C SER A 23 13.88 36.17 19.70
N PRO A 24 13.05 36.02 20.75
CA PRO A 24 12.79 34.74 21.41
C PRO A 24 12.21 33.65 20.48
N ALA A 25 11.47 34.06 19.44
CA ALA A 25 10.93 33.18 18.41
C ALA A 25 11.91 32.94 17.22
N GLY A 26 13.09 33.55 17.25
CA GLY A 26 14.09 33.47 16.19
C GLY A 26 13.71 34.28 14.94
N VAL A 27 14.22 33.86 13.78
CA VAL A 27 14.03 34.51 12.47
C VAL A 27 13.28 33.59 11.49
N GLN A 28 12.83 34.13 10.36
CA GLN A 28 12.15 33.33 9.34
C GLN A 28 13.14 32.44 8.57
N ALA A 29 13.14 31.13 8.84
CA ALA A 29 14.11 30.20 8.26
C ALA A 29 13.67 29.53 6.94
N LYS A 30 12.55 29.93 6.34
CA LYS A 30 11.96 29.22 5.17
C LYS A 30 12.92 29.08 3.97
N HIS A 31 13.88 29.99 3.84
CA HIS A 31 14.89 30.01 2.77
C HIS A 31 16.25 29.50 3.21
N GLU A 32 16.37 28.96 4.43
CA GLU A 32 17.60 28.32 4.86
C GLU A 32 17.70 26.91 4.29
N SER A 33 18.92 26.54 3.87
CA SER A 33 19.21 25.22 3.32
C SER A 33 18.82 24.07 4.26
N ALA A 34 18.98 24.25 5.57
CA ALA A 34 18.57 23.27 6.58
C ALA A 34 17.04 23.10 6.64
N TYR A 35 16.28 24.19 6.53
CA TYR A 35 14.80 24.11 6.49
C TYR A 35 14.34 23.41 5.21
N GLU A 36 14.90 23.80 4.06
CA GLU A 36 14.58 23.19 2.77
C GLU A 36 14.91 21.70 2.75
N ALA A 37 16.02 21.28 3.36
CA ALA A 37 16.38 19.87 3.49
C ALA A 37 15.32 19.08 4.26
N VAL A 38 14.86 19.60 5.40
CA VAL A 38 13.78 18.98 6.20
C VAL A 38 12.48 18.92 5.39
N ALA A 39 12.08 20.02 4.75
CA ALA A 39 10.85 20.08 3.96
C ALA A 39 10.89 19.13 2.75
N LEU A 40 12.02 19.04 2.04
CA LEU A 40 12.22 18.12 0.91
C LEU A 40 12.20 16.66 1.37
N GLU A 41 12.81 16.34 2.52
CA GLU A 41 12.77 14.99 3.07
C GLU A 41 11.33 14.57 3.40
N VAL A 42 10.53 15.46 4.01
CA VAL A 42 9.10 15.20 4.29
C VAL A 42 8.27 15.14 2.99
N ALA A 43 8.57 15.96 1.98
CA ALA A 43 7.86 15.96 0.70
C ALA A 43 7.95 14.62 -0.06
N LYS A 44 8.96 13.79 0.23
CA LYS A 44 9.06 12.42 -0.31
C LYS A 44 7.87 11.54 0.06
N LEU A 45 7.13 11.85 1.14
CA LEU A 45 5.91 11.12 1.52
C LEU A 45 4.82 11.17 0.46
N GLU A 46 4.77 12.23 -0.34
CA GLU A 46 3.73 12.47 -1.35
C GLU A 46 4.22 12.12 -2.75
N SER A 47 5.49 11.74 -2.89
CA SER A 47 6.12 11.41 -4.17
C SER A 47 6.12 9.89 -4.40
N PRO A 48 5.40 9.37 -5.41
CA PRO A 48 5.33 7.94 -5.70
C PRO A 48 6.68 7.32 -6.09
N ALA A 49 7.65 8.14 -6.53
CA ALA A 49 8.95 7.72 -7.03
C ALA A 49 10.10 7.91 -6.02
N SER A 50 9.82 8.45 -4.83
CA SER A 50 10.85 8.81 -3.87
C SER A 50 11.22 7.67 -2.91
N LYS A 51 12.49 7.68 -2.46
CA LYS A 51 12.97 6.79 -1.39
C LYS A 51 12.19 7.03 -0.10
N ALA A 52 12.18 6.05 0.81
CA ALA A 52 11.57 6.17 2.13
C ALA A 52 12.13 7.39 2.88
N VAL A 53 11.24 8.08 3.62
CA VAL A 53 11.57 9.29 4.38
C VAL A 53 12.44 8.93 5.57
N ARG A 54 13.57 9.63 5.71
CA ARG A 54 14.48 9.47 6.84
C ARG A 54 14.02 10.35 8.00
N TRP A 55 13.18 9.78 8.85
CA TRP A 55 12.58 10.51 9.98
C TRP A 55 13.58 10.93 11.05
N ASP A 56 14.68 10.19 11.23
CA ASP A 56 15.75 10.58 12.15
C ASP A 56 16.38 11.91 11.74
N GLU A 57 16.70 12.07 10.44
CA GLU A 57 17.25 13.32 9.90
C GLU A 57 16.23 14.48 9.96
N VAL A 58 14.94 14.19 9.76
CA VAL A 58 13.85 15.19 9.92
C VAL A 58 13.76 15.65 11.36
N VAL A 59 13.83 14.73 12.33
CA VAL A 59 13.76 15.06 13.76
C VAL A 59 14.98 15.85 14.20
N GLU A 60 16.19 15.44 13.80
CA GLU A 60 17.45 16.13 14.12
C GLU A 60 17.46 17.54 13.50
N GLY A 61 17.23 17.66 12.19
CA GLY A 61 17.24 18.94 11.49
C GLY A 61 16.15 19.90 11.99
N ALA A 62 14.93 19.42 12.21
CA ALA A 62 13.86 20.25 12.77
C ALA A 62 14.13 20.62 14.23
N SER A 63 14.72 19.72 15.03
CA SER A 63 15.13 19.98 16.42
C SER A 63 16.15 21.11 16.49
N ASP A 64 17.18 21.07 15.66
CA ASP A 64 18.26 22.06 15.67
C ASP A 64 17.78 23.43 15.22
N LEU A 65 16.94 23.49 14.19
CA LEU A 65 16.28 24.72 13.75
C LEU A 65 15.37 25.30 14.84
N LEU A 66 14.58 24.46 15.51
CA LEU A 66 13.71 24.88 16.60
C LEU A 66 14.50 25.42 17.79
N LYS A 67 15.66 24.84 18.11
CA LYS A 67 16.52 25.27 19.22
C LYS A 67 17.26 26.57 18.94
N HIS A 68 17.79 26.73 17.73
CA HIS A 68 18.83 27.72 17.48
C HIS A 68 18.45 28.80 16.46
N THR A 69 17.38 28.62 15.68
CA THR A 69 17.12 29.48 14.52
C THR A 69 15.72 30.06 14.51
N THR A 70 14.67 29.25 14.66
CA THR A 70 13.29 29.68 14.43
C THR A 70 12.28 28.87 15.23
N LYS A 71 11.23 29.51 15.72
CA LYS A 71 10.01 28.82 16.19
C LYS A 71 9.02 28.80 15.04
N ASP A 72 9.00 27.69 14.29
CA ASP A 72 8.11 27.50 13.14
C ASP A 72 7.18 26.29 13.37
N LEU A 73 5.88 26.49 13.16
CA LEU A 73 4.87 25.44 13.35
C LEU A 73 4.99 24.27 12.37
N TRP A 74 5.46 24.49 11.15
CA TRP A 74 5.70 23.39 10.21
C TRP A 74 6.83 22.50 10.69
N LEU A 75 7.94 23.09 11.15
CA LEU A 75 9.04 22.32 11.75
C LEU A 75 8.59 21.58 13.00
N ALA A 76 7.83 22.25 13.88
CA ALA A 76 7.27 21.61 15.07
C ALA A 76 6.35 20.43 14.71
N SER A 77 5.51 20.57 13.67
CA SER A 77 4.64 19.50 13.20
C SER A 77 5.40 18.33 12.55
N TYR A 78 6.42 18.62 11.75
CA TYR A 78 7.28 17.59 11.14
C TYR A 78 8.07 16.85 12.21
N MET A 79 8.66 17.57 13.17
CA MET A 79 9.36 16.97 14.30
C MET A 79 8.42 16.14 15.17
N ALA A 80 7.23 16.66 15.49
CA ALA A 80 6.26 15.93 16.33
C ALA A 80 5.84 14.60 15.69
N TYR A 81 5.62 14.59 14.38
CA TYR A 81 5.31 13.36 13.65
C TYR A 81 6.54 12.45 13.51
N GLY A 82 7.73 13.00 13.28
CA GLY A 82 8.98 12.23 13.27
C GLY A 82 9.29 11.56 14.61
N LEU A 83 8.99 12.23 15.73
CA LEU A 83 9.09 11.66 17.07
C LEU A 83 8.12 10.50 17.26
N TYR A 84 6.92 10.58 16.68
CA TYR A 84 6.02 9.43 16.66
C TYR A 84 6.62 8.24 15.88
N VAL A 85 7.19 8.48 14.71
CA VAL A 85 7.76 7.40 13.88
C VAL A 85 8.98 6.74 14.54
N THR A 86 9.80 7.52 15.25
CA THR A 86 11.05 7.06 15.85
C THR A 86 10.89 6.51 17.28
N LYS A 87 9.97 7.08 18.08
CA LYS A 87 9.78 6.76 19.51
C LYS A 87 8.34 6.34 19.85
N GLY A 88 7.49 6.11 18.85
CA GLY A 88 6.12 5.65 19.03
C GLY A 88 5.20 6.68 19.71
N VAL A 89 4.18 6.18 20.42
CA VAL A 89 3.14 7.00 21.07
C VAL A 89 3.73 7.98 22.10
N ASP A 90 4.78 7.57 22.79
CA ASP A 90 5.49 8.41 23.75
C ASP A 90 6.20 9.61 23.08
N GLY A 91 6.80 9.37 21.91
CA GLY A 91 7.33 10.44 21.06
C GLY A 91 6.24 11.39 20.57
N ALA A 92 5.08 10.87 20.19
CA ALA A 92 3.92 11.69 19.78
C ALA A 92 3.45 12.61 20.92
N ALA A 93 3.43 12.11 22.16
CA ALA A 93 3.06 12.90 23.34
C ALA A 93 4.03 14.07 23.57
N THR A 94 5.33 13.83 23.40
CA THR A 94 6.35 14.88 23.45
C THR A 94 6.14 15.91 22.34
N GLY A 95 5.95 15.45 21.10
CA GLY A 95 5.74 16.30 19.94
C GLY A 95 4.49 17.19 20.04
N ALA A 96 3.37 16.61 20.50
CA ALA A 96 2.13 17.35 20.74
C ALA A 96 2.31 18.41 21.84
N THR A 97 3.10 18.11 22.87
CA THR A 97 3.43 19.08 23.92
C THR A 97 4.31 20.22 23.39
N VAL A 98 5.32 19.93 22.56
CA VAL A 98 6.12 20.98 21.90
C VAL A 98 5.23 21.89 21.06
N LEU A 99 4.32 21.33 20.25
CA LEU A 99 3.37 22.10 19.46
C LEU A 99 2.49 23.01 20.33
N ALA A 100 1.98 22.48 21.45
CA ALA A 100 1.17 23.25 22.39
C ALA A 100 1.98 24.41 23.00
N GLU A 101 3.16 24.13 23.55
CA GLU A 101 3.99 25.12 24.23
C GLU A 101 4.53 26.19 23.28
N VAL A 102 4.95 25.81 22.07
CA VAL A 102 5.41 26.77 21.06
C VAL A 102 4.27 27.67 20.60
N THR A 103 3.06 27.11 20.43
CA THR A 103 1.84 27.88 20.10
C THR A 103 1.45 28.84 21.22
N GLU A 104 1.58 28.42 22.49
CA GLU A 104 1.21 29.22 23.65
C GLU A 104 2.20 30.37 23.90
N ARG A 105 3.51 30.06 23.95
CA ARG A 105 4.55 31.00 24.38
C ARG A 105 4.98 32.01 23.33
N TYR A 106 5.00 31.60 22.06
CA TYR A 106 5.55 32.43 20.97
C TYR A 106 4.48 32.98 20.03
N TRP A 107 3.19 32.86 20.35
CA TRP A 107 2.09 33.17 19.43
C TRP A 107 2.25 34.45 18.59
N PRO A 108 2.62 35.62 19.14
CA PRO A 108 2.74 36.84 18.34
C PRO A 108 3.83 36.73 17.25
N ASP A 109 4.98 36.18 17.62
CA ASP A 109 6.20 36.17 16.80
C ASP A 109 6.48 34.82 16.11
N LEU A 110 5.58 33.85 16.29
CA LEU A 110 5.70 32.50 15.74
C LEU A 110 5.66 32.48 14.21
N PHE A 111 6.37 31.54 13.59
CA PHE A 111 6.32 31.35 12.14
C PHE A 111 5.39 30.18 11.74
N PRO A 112 4.68 30.26 10.60
CA PRO A 112 4.51 31.42 9.71
C PRO A 112 3.90 32.64 10.43
N GLU A 113 4.21 33.87 10.00
CA GLU A 113 3.76 35.11 10.67
C GLU A 113 2.24 35.15 10.97
N LEU A 114 1.83 35.87 12.02
CA LEU A 114 0.43 35.91 12.48
C LEU A 114 -0.59 36.28 11.39
N LYS A 115 -0.21 37.15 10.44
CA LYS A 115 -1.03 37.50 9.26
C LYS A 115 -1.36 36.30 8.36
N ARG A 116 -0.60 35.21 8.45
CA ARG A 116 -0.77 33.94 7.75
C ARG A 116 -1.41 32.88 8.66
N LEU A 117 -2.49 33.24 9.36
CA LEU A 117 -3.18 32.35 10.31
C LEU A 117 -3.58 31.00 9.70
N ARG A 118 -4.05 30.99 8.44
CA ARG A 118 -4.33 29.74 7.68
C ARG A 118 -3.11 28.83 7.57
N GLY A 119 -1.93 29.40 7.33
CA GLY A 119 -0.67 28.64 7.21
C GLY A 119 -0.28 27.99 8.54
N ARG A 120 -0.49 28.68 9.65
CA ARG A 120 -0.29 28.12 11.00
C ARG A 120 -1.27 26.98 11.30
N ALA A 121 -2.56 27.19 10.99
CA ALA A 121 -3.59 26.17 11.19
C ALA A 121 -3.33 24.92 10.33
N ASN A 122 -2.89 25.09 9.07
CA ASN A 122 -2.52 24.00 8.18
C ASN A 122 -1.36 23.16 8.72
N ALA A 123 -0.37 23.78 9.36
CA ALA A 123 0.75 23.07 9.97
C ALA A 123 0.28 22.13 11.09
N VAL A 124 -0.58 22.62 11.99
CA VAL A 124 -1.15 21.77 13.07
C VAL A 124 -2.07 20.70 12.49
N THR A 125 -2.86 21.05 11.47
CA THR A 125 -3.76 20.12 10.76
C THR A 125 -2.98 18.97 10.14
N TRP A 126 -1.84 19.25 9.51
CA TRP A 126 -0.97 18.25 8.90
C TRP A 126 -0.53 17.18 9.92
N PHE A 127 -0.18 17.59 11.15
CA PHE A 127 0.16 16.66 12.22
C PHE A 127 -1.06 15.85 12.71
N VAL A 128 -2.17 16.53 13.01
CA VAL A 128 -3.38 15.92 13.56
C VAL A 128 -3.99 14.89 12.62
N GLU A 129 -4.17 15.23 11.33
CA GLU A 129 -4.73 14.30 10.36
C GLU A 129 -3.84 13.08 10.14
N ARG A 130 -2.52 13.28 10.11
CA ARG A 130 -1.59 12.18 9.84
C ARG A 130 -1.51 11.22 11.03
N LEU A 131 -1.48 11.74 12.26
CA LEU A 131 -1.57 10.90 13.45
C LEU A 131 -2.94 10.21 13.52
N GLY A 132 -4.03 10.91 13.18
CA GLY A 132 -5.39 10.35 13.14
C GLY A 132 -5.58 9.20 12.15
N ARG A 133 -4.80 9.16 11.06
CA ARG A 133 -4.80 8.03 10.10
C ARG A 133 -4.05 6.81 10.62
N ILE A 134 -3.01 7.01 11.42
CA ILE A 134 -2.10 5.93 11.82
C ILE A 134 -2.47 5.34 13.17
N LEU A 135 -2.89 6.15 14.13
CA LEU A 135 -3.21 5.66 15.47
C LEU A 135 -4.24 4.51 15.45
N PRO A 136 -5.31 4.53 14.63
CA PRO A 136 -6.24 3.40 14.51
C PRO A 136 -5.62 2.10 13.98
N THR A 137 -4.44 2.18 13.34
CA THR A 137 -3.72 1.03 12.78
C THR A 137 -2.66 0.45 13.72
N VAL A 138 -2.40 1.13 14.85
CA VAL A 138 -1.42 0.67 15.84
C VAL A 138 -1.99 -0.53 16.60
N GLU A 139 -1.21 -1.61 16.70
CA GLU A 139 -1.60 -2.80 17.45
C GLU A 139 -1.59 -2.52 18.96
N GLN A 140 -2.66 -2.89 19.66
CA GLN A 140 -2.82 -2.63 21.10
C GLN A 140 -1.72 -3.30 21.96
N SER A 141 -1.20 -4.44 21.52
CA SER A 141 -0.09 -5.16 22.16
C SER A 141 1.23 -4.38 22.17
N SER A 142 1.38 -3.40 21.26
CA SER A 142 2.61 -2.62 21.10
C SER A 142 2.63 -1.33 21.92
N VAL A 143 1.56 -1.04 22.68
CA VAL A 143 1.38 0.24 23.38
C VAL A 143 0.96 0.01 24.83
N SER A 144 1.54 0.77 25.76
CA SER A 144 1.16 0.78 27.17
C SER A 144 0.19 1.92 27.49
N ALA A 145 -0.47 1.82 28.66
CA ALA A 145 -1.45 2.82 29.10
C ALA A 145 -0.84 4.21 29.31
N GLU A 146 0.38 4.28 29.87
CA GLU A 146 1.03 5.53 30.25
C GLU A 146 1.31 6.47 29.07
N PRO A 147 1.93 6.04 27.94
CA PRO A 147 2.10 6.88 26.75
C PRO A 147 0.79 7.33 26.10
N LEU A 148 -0.27 6.50 26.16
CA LEU A 148 -1.59 6.88 25.64
C LEU A 148 -2.25 7.96 26.50
N ASP A 149 -2.13 7.83 27.83
CA ASP A 149 -2.61 8.83 28.77
C ASP A 149 -1.83 10.14 28.61
N ALA A 150 -0.51 10.06 28.45
CA ALA A 150 0.36 11.19 28.12
C ALA A 150 -0.05 11.92 26.83
N LEU A 151 -0.28 11.17 25.75
CA LEU A 151 -0.70 11.70 24.47
C LEU A 151 -2.10 12.33 24.55
N SER A 152 -3.02 11.71 25.29
CA SER A 152 -4.37 12.24 25.53
C SER A 152 -4.31 13.60 26.23
N VAL A 153 -3.49 13.73 27.27
CA VAL A 153 -3.27 14.97 28.01
C VAL A 153 -2.67 16.05 27.10
N ALA A 154 -1.61 15.74 26.36
CA ALA A 154 -0.97 16.68 25.43
C ALA A 154 -1.92 17.16 24.32
N LEU A 155 -2.68 16.26 23.69
CA LEU A 155 -3.62 16.61 22.62
C LEU A 155 -4.84 17.38 23.11
N LYS A 156 -5.32 17.12 24.34
CA LYS A 156 -6.37 17.97 24.95
C LYS A 156 -5.89 19.40 25.10
N ARG A 157 -4.65 19.61 25.55
CA ARG A 157 -4.06 20.95 25.67
C ARG A 157 -3.90 21.61 24.29
N LEU A 158 -3.36 20.90 23.30
CA LEU A 158 -3.23 21.40 21.94
C LEU A 158 -4.60 21.73 21.30
N SER A 159 -5.61 20.90 21.54
CA SER A 159 -6.99 21.13 21.08
C SER A 159 -7.62 22.38 21.70
N GLN A 160 -7.38 22.63 22.99
CA GLN A 160 -7.80 23.85 23.66
C GLN A 160 -7.16 25.08 23.00
N LEU A 161 -5.82 25.09 22.90
CA LEU A 161 -5.08 26.20 22.27
C LEU A 161 -5.51 26.40 20.81
N SER A 162 -5.79 25.31 20.09
CA SER A 162 -6.24 25.39 18.71
C SER A 162 -7.57 26.13 18.58
N ARG A 163 -8.53 25.85 19.48
CA ARG A 163 -9.83 26.56 19.49
C ARG A 163 -9.66 28.03 19.86
N GLU A 164 -8.81 28.33 20.84
CA GLU A 164 -8.54 29.69 21.31
C GLU A 164 -7.82 30.54 20.25
N ARG A 165 -6.90 29.94 19.47
CA ARG A 165 -5.99 30.68 18.57
C ARG A 165 -6.37 30.62 17.10
N PHE A 166 -6.99 29.53 16.65
CA PHE A 166 -7.35 29.32 15.23
C PHE A 166 -8.86 29.39 14.95
N SER A 167 -9.71 29.54 15.97
CA SER A 167 -11.18 29.53 15.85
C SER A 167 -11.68 28.38 14.95
N ASP A 168 -12.46 28.69 13.91
CA ASP A 168 -13.06 27.71 12.99
C ASP A 168 -12.07 27.13 11.97
N MET A 169 -10.83 27.66 11.92
CA MET A 169 -9.80 27.22 10.98
C MET A 169 -8.93 26.09 11.53
N GLY A 170 -9.07 25.74 12.81
CA GLY A 170 -8.28 24.68 13.46
C GLY A 170 -8.69 23.26 13.02
N PRO A 171 -7.81 22.25 13.19
CA PRO A 171 -8.14 20.88 12.84
C PRO A 171 -9.17 20.23 13.77
N ALA A 172 -9.84 19.21 13.25
CA ALA A 172 -10.74 18.37 14.03
C ALA A 172 -9.95 17.35 14.89
N PHE A 173 -9.85 17.62 16.19
CA PHE A 173 -9.17 16.72 17.14
C PHE A 173 -10.02 15.51 17.57
N GLY A 174 -11.35 15.57 17.41
CA GLY A 174 -12.28 14.53 17.88
C GLY A 174 -11.93 13.11 17.41
N PRO A 175 -11.76 12.86 16.10
CA PRO A 175 -11.42 11.53 15.60
C PRO A 175 -10.12 10.96 16.19
N LEU A 176 -9.12 11.82 16.42
CA LEU A 176 -7.84 11.43 17.01
C LEU A 176 -7.98 11.13 18.51
N GLN A 177 -8.77 11.92 19.24
CA GLN A 177 -9.06 11.68 20.66
C GLN A 177 -9.86 10.38 20.85
N ASP A 178 -10.83 10.11 19.98
CA ASP A 178 -11.60 8.87 20.00
C ASP A 178 -10.71 7.65 19.71
N ALA A 179 -9.76 7.76 18.78
CA ALA A 179 -8.79 6.70 18.50
C ALA A 179 -7.92 6.37 19.72
N ILE A 180 -7.45 7.39 20.46
CA ILE A 180 -6.70 7.20 21.71
C ILE A 180 -7.57 6.54 22.77
N ALA A 181 -8.81 7.00 22.95
CA ALA A 181 -9.74 6.43 23.91
C ALA A 181 -10.03 4.95 23.62
N ARG A 182 -10.20 4.57 22.35
CA ARG A 182 -10.39 3.18 21.92
C ARG A 182 -9.17 2.31 22.21
N LEU A 183 -7.96 2.78 21.89
CA LEU A 183 -6.72 2.06 22.21
C LEU A 183 -6.55 1.89 23.73
N ARG A 184 -6.85 2.94 24.49
CA ARG A 184 -6.73 2.93 25.96
C ARG A 184 -7.74 1.99 26.62
N ALA A 185 -8.97 1.91 26.10
CA ALA A 185 -10.02 1.02 26.60
C ALA A 185 -9.78 -0.46 26.29
N GLY A 186 -8.95 -0.77 25.28
CA GLY A 186 -8.54 -2.14 24.97
C GLY A 186 -7.44 -2.69 25.90
N LEU A 187 -6.84 -1.85 26.74
CA LEU A 187 -5.78 -2.25 27.68
C LEU A 187 -6.37 -2.59 29.05
N PRO A 188 -5.83 -3.61 29.75
CA PRO A 188 -6.26 -3.96 31.10
C PRO A 188 -6.13 -2.75 32.04
N GLU A 189 -7.13 -2.60 32.91
CA GLU A 189 -7.14 -1.55 33.93
C GLU A 189 -5.94 -1.76 34.86
N PRO A 190 -5.20 -0.69 35.25
CA PRO A 190 -4.07 -0.85 36.15
C PRO A 190 -4.55 -1.52 37.44
N GLU A 191 -3.97 -2.69 37.71
CA GLU A 191 -4.20 -3.44 38.94
C GLU A 191 -3.94 -2.49 40.13
N PRO A 192 -4.87 -2.37 41.10
CA PRO A 192 -4.68 -1.46 42.21
C PRO A 192 -3.40 -1.86 42.94
N GLU A 193 -2.41 -0.97 42.95
CA GLU A 193 -1.20 -1.12 43.74
C GLU A 193 -1.63 -1.38 45.19
N VAL A 194 -1.45 -2.63 45.62
CA VAL A 194 -1.53 -2.99 47.03
C VAL A 194 -0.53 -2.06 47.73
N PRO A 195 -0.95 -1.23 48.70
CA PRO A 195 -0.04 -0.34 49.39
C PRO A 195 1.11 -1.18 49.94
N ALA A 196 2.33 -0.84 49.53
CA ALA A 196 3.54 -1.39 50.11
C ALA A 196 3.41 -1.28 51.64
N ALA A 197 3.46 -2.44 52.30
CA ALA A 197 3.44 -2.53 53.74
C ALA A 197 4.51 -1.60 54.31
N ALA A 198 4.11 -0.80 55.29
CA ALA A 198 5.00 0.02 56.08
C ALA A 198 6.14 -0.84 56.70
N PRO A 199 7.30 -0.26 56.99
CA PRO A 199 8.40 -0.99 57.59
C PRO A 199 8.07 -1.33 59.05
N ASP A 200 7.94 -2.62 59.37
CA ASP A 200 7.93 -3.10 60.75
C ASP A 200 9.35 -2.98 61.33
N GLU A 201 9.60 -1.88 62.06
CA GLU A 201 10.52 -1.91 63.19
C GLU A 201 9.82 -2.59 64.37
N HIS A 202 10.26 -3.79 64.76
CA HIS A 202 10.65 -4.05 66.15
C HIS A 202 11.15 -5.50 66.40
N LEU A 203 12.34 -5.54 67.01
CA LEU A 203 12.75 -6.42 68.12
C LEU A 203 13.36 -7.81 67.83
N GLN A 204 14.70 -7.80 67.97
CA GLN A 204 15.47 -8.58 68.96
C GLN A 204 15.71 -10.08 68.75
N THR A 205 16.96 -10.37 68.38
CA THR A 205 17.93 -11.21 69.13
C THR A 205 17.42 -12.43 69.89
N ALA A 206 17.63 -13.60 69.30
CA ALA A 206 18.19 -14.82 69.91
C ALA A 206 18.59 -15.71 68.72
N GLY A 207 19.86 -16.02 68.48
CA GLY A 207 20.65 -16.84 69.39
C GLY A 207 20.31 -18.30 69.15
N ASP A 208 20.81 -18.90 68.08
CA ASP A 208 21.50 -20.18 68.26
C ASP A 208 22.50 -20.47 67.14
N ALA A 209 23.67 -20.89 67.60
CA ALA A 209 24.80 -21.26 66.79
C ALA A 209 24.69 -22.74 66.41
N THR A 210 24.99 -23.07 65.16
CA THR A 210 25.65 -24.34 64.85
C THR A 210 26.67 -24.13 63.75
N SER A 211 27.87 -23.80 64.22
CA SER A 211 29.17 -24.40 63.90
C SER A 211 29.35 -25.20 62.60
N THR A 212 30.50 -24.89 61.97
CA THR A 212 31.41 -25.72 61.16
C THR A 212 30.92 -26.10 59.76
N ALA A 213 31.34 -25.38 58.72
CA ALA A 213 32.68 -25.38 58.11
C ALA A 213 33.03 -26.71 57.43
N GLU A 214 32.80 -26.77 56.12
CA GLU A 214 33.87 -27.09 55.19
C GLU A 214 33.62 -26.41 53.84
N ASP A 215 34.70 -25.86 53.34
CA ASP A 215 34.83 -24.87 52.28
C ASP A 215 35.39 -25.59 51.04
N THR A 216 34.79 -25.35 49.88
CA THR A 216 35.52 -25.28 48.61
C THR A 216 34.94 -24.14 47.78
N ALA A 217 35.38 -22.92 48.08
CA ALA A 217 35.39 -21.73 47.23
C ALA A 217 36.07 -22.02 45.87
N ALA A 218 35.48 -21.69 44.72
CA ALA A 218 35.31 -20.38 44.09
C ALA A 218 36.50 -19.93 43.19
N ALA A 219 36.11 -19.49 42.00
CA ALA A 219 36.66 -18.42 41.15
C ALA A 219 38.14 -18.02 41.25
N ALA A 220 38.81 -18.15 40.09
CA ALA A 220 39.61 -17.15 39.36
C ALA A 220 40.60 -16.21 40.09
N SER A 221 41.86 -16.28 39.60
CA SER A 221 42.87 -15.20 39.45
C SER A 221 43.45 -14.61 40.75
N GLU A 222 44.76 -14.57 41.01
CA GLU A 222 45.86 -14.02 40.21
C GLU A 222 47.24 -14.57 40.63
N ALA A 223 48.18 -14.56 39.67
CA ALA A 223 49.62 -14.28 39.76
C ALA A 223 50.52 -14.92 40.85
N VAL A 224 51.62 -15.54 40.38
CA VAL A 224 52.87 -15.66 41.14
C VAL A 224 54.01 -15.00 40.36
N ALA A 225 54.79 -14.23 41.11
CA ALA A 225 55.89 -13.38 40.67
C ALA A 225 57.27 -14.03 40.84
N SER A 226 58.19 -13.57 40.00
CA SER A 226 59.57 -13.17 40.28
C SER A 226 60.75 -14.18 40.28
N ARG A 227 61.72 -13.78 39.44
CA ARG A 227 63.19 -13.63 39.65
C ARG A 227 64.11 -14.85 39.59
N GLY A 228 65.06 -14.79 38.62
CA GLY A 228 66.40 -15.35 38.79
C GLY A 228 67.23 -15.55 37.51
N LYS A 229 68.15 -14.60 37.27
CA LYS A 229 69.58 -14.80 36.90
C LYS A 229 70.02 -14.84 35.42
N ASP A 230 70.71 -13.75 35.06
CA ASP A 230 72.02 -13.55 34.42
C ASP A 230 72.48 -14.26 33.13
N SER A 231 73.17 -13.43 32.33
CA SER A 231 74.23 -13.71 31.32
C SER A 231 73.74 -14.27 29.97
N ASP A 232 74.24 -13.89 28.82
CA ASP A 232 75.35 -13.02 28.44
C ASP A 232 75.23 -12.68 26.94
N SER A 233 75.72 -11.50 26.53
CA SER A 233 76.31 -11.20 25.21
C SER A 233 75.42 -11.32 23.94
N ALA A 234 75.59 -10.59 22.85
CA ALA A 234 76.24 -9.35 22.46
C ALA A 234 75.90 -9.20 20.96
N SER A 235 75.57 -7.98 20.52
CA SER A 235 75.99 -7.37 19.24
C SER A 235 75.61 -8.01 17.88
N THR A 236 75.40 -7.32 16.76
CA THR A 236 75.38 -5.90 16.36
C THR A 236 75.05 -5.88 14.85
N GLU A 237 74.23 -4.91 14.44
CA GLU A 237 74.14 -4.17 13.15
C GLU A 237 74.09 -4.85 11.77
N ALA A 238 73.02 -4.48 11.05
CA ALA A 238 72.96 -3.67 9.81
C ALA A 238 73.84 -4.02 8.59
N ILE A 239 73.21 -3.98 7.41
CA ILE A 239 73.47 -3.03 6.29
C ILE A 239 72.63 -3.47 5.07
N ALA A 240 72.08 -2.49 4.34
CA ALA A 240 71.23 -2.64 3.16
C ALA A 240 72.05 -2.74 1.83
N PRO A 241 71.48 -2.37 0.67
CA PRO A 241 71.08 -3.22 -0.46
C PRO A 241 72.04 -3.14 -1.67
N GLN A 242 71.86 -3.93 -2.74
CA GLN A 242 72.37 -3.56 -4.09
C GLN A 242 71.51 -4.04 -5.27
N ASP A 243 71.54 -3.15 -6.25
CA ASP A 243 71.01 -3.12 -7.62
C ASP A 243 71.98 -3.77 -8.64
N THR A 244 71.50 -4.04 -9.85
CA THR A 244 72.19 -4.16 -11.17
C THR A 244 71.32 -5.04 -12.10
N GLY A 245 71.05 -4.75 -13.37
CA GLY A 245 71.54 -3.72 -14.27
C GLY A 245 70.81 -3.76 -15.64
N ARG A 246 71.30 -2.86 -16.51
CA ARG A 246 70.80 -2.28 -17.78
C ARG A 246 71.04 -3.12 -19.05
N ALA A 247 70.17 -2.98 -20.08
CA ALA A 247 70.46 -2.90 -21.55
C ALA A 247 69.13 -2.90 -22.37
N GLU A 248 68.72 -1.82 -23.05
CA GLU A 248 68.94 -1.45 -24.48
C GLU A 248 68.26 -2.33 -25.57
N GLY A 249 67.41 -1.70 -26.41
CA GLY A 249 67.50 -1.88 -27.87
C GLY A 249 66.29 -2.42 -28.69
N LYS A 250 65.67 -1.48 -29.44
CA LYS A 250 65.18 -1.59 -30.84
C LYS A 250 63.82 -2.22 -31.20
N ALA A 251 63.12 -1.46 -32.03
CA ALA A 251 62.05 -1.82 -32.96
C ALA A 251 62.54 -2.72 -34.11
N ASN A 252 61.70 -3.59 -34.68
CA ASN A 252 61.11 -3.38 -36.02
C ASN A 252 60.07 -4.46 -36.42
N THR A 253 59.21 -4.03 -37.34
CA THR A 253 58.24 -4.71 -38.21
C THR A 253 58.74 -5.92 -39.02
N GLU A 254 57.86 -6.89 -39.37
CA GLU A 254 57.34 -7.13 -40.75
C GLU A 254 56.51 -8.43 -40.94
N LYS A 255 55.41 -8.27 -41.69
CA LYS A 255 54.81 -9.10 -42.77
C LYS A 255 54.67 -10.63 -42.68
N THR A 256 53.49 -11.09 -43.13
CA THR A 256 53.18 -11.98 -44.30
C THR A 256 51.81 -12.63 -44.03
N GLY A 257 50.88 -12.93 -44.96
CA GLY A 257 50.77 -12.85 -46.40
C GLY A 257 49.35 -13.29 -46.82
N VAL A 258 48.89 -12.76 -47.96
CA VAL A 258 47.72 -13.15 -48.79
C VAL A 258 48.11 -14.48 -49.53
N PRO A 259 47.20 -15.41 -50.00
CA PRO A 259 46.21 -15.09 -51.03
C PRO A 259 44.89 -15.89 -51.19
N SER A 260 43.87 -15.14 -51.64
CA SER A 260 43.02 -15.32 -52.86
C SER A 260 41.89 -16.36 -52.93
N LYS A 261 40.66 -15.84 -53.11
CA LYS A 261 39.71 -15.98 -54.26
C LYS A 261 38.43 -15.19 -53.89
N GLY A 262 37.78 -14.36 -54.70
CA GLY A 262 37.82 -14.12 -56.13
C GLY A 262 36.40 -14.21 -56.72
N ASN A 263 35.76 -13.05 -56.89
CA ASN A 263 34.81 -12.64 -57.94
C ASN A 263 33.42 -12.13 -57.53
N THR A 264 33.12 -10.97 -58.13
CA THR A 264 31.89 -10.16 -58.13
C THR A 264 31.50 -9.91 -59.62
N PRO A 265 30.48 -9.08 -59.94
CA PRO A 265 29.04 -9.29 -60.16
C PRO A 265 28.71 -9.35 -61.69
N PRO A 266 27.51 -9.01 -62.27
CA PRO A 266 26.94 -7.64 -62.30
C PRO A 266 25.39 -7.55 -62.45
N ALA A 267 24.91 -6.34 -62.77
CA ALA A 267 23.56 -5.80 -62.68
C ALA A 267 22.60 -6.02 -63.89
N LYS A 268 21.36 -5.52 -63.69
CA LYS A 268 20.35 -4.95 -64.64
C LYS A 268 19.18 -5.81 -65.15
N ALA A 269 17.99 -5.22 -64.91
CA ALA A 269 16.89 -4.96 -65.85
C ALA A 269 15.72 -5.97 -66.01
N SER A 270 14.53 -5.37 -66.10
CA SER A 270 13.36 -5.76 -66.90
C SER A 270 12.27 -6.64 -66.26
N ALA A 271 11.09 -6.03 -66.08
CA ALA A 271 9.77 -6.63 -66.30
C ALA A 271 9.65 -7.11 -67.77
N PRO A 272 8.65 -7.92 -68.23
CA PRO A 272 7.22 -7.62 -68.06
C PRO A 272 6.20 -8.81 -68.04
N GLN A 273 4.94 -8.47 -67.72
CA GLN A 273 3.66 -8.92 -68.36
C GLN A 273 3.24 -10.42 -68.28
N ASP A 274 1.96 -10.83 -68.19
CA ASP A 274 0.72 -10.14 -68.57
C ASP A 274 -0.57 -10.89 -68.12
N LYS A 275 -1.69 -10.14 -68.22
CA LYS A 275 -3.13 -10.49 -68.28
C LYS A 275 -3.94 -10.59 -66.98
N ALA A 276 -5.18 -10.09 -66.89
CA ALA A 276 -5.98 -9.08 -67.59
C ALA A 276 -7.40 -9.07 -66.95
N ALA A 277 -8.11 -7.94 -67.14
CA ALA A 277 -9.55 -7.64 -66.96
C ALA A 277 -9.88 -6.83 -65.68
N ALA A 278 -10.07 -5.50 -65.74
CA ALA A 278 -11.21 -4.71 -66.27
C ALA A 278 -12.44 -4.80 -65.34
N GLN A 279 -13.05 -3.73 -64.78
CA GLN A 279 -13.39 -2.41 -65.34
C GLN A 279 -13.75 -1.37 -64.23
N SER A 280 -13.31 -0.12 -64.46
CA SER A 280 -13.91 1.23 -64.25
C SER A 280 -15.07 1.46 -63.24
N ASN A 281 -15.20 2.63 -62.56
CA ASN A 281 -15.06 3.99 -63.09
C ASN A 281 -15.14 5.07 -61.97
N THR A 282 -14.36 6.16 -62.06
CA THR A 282 -14.78 7.55 -61.74
C THR A 282 -13.69 8.57 -62.18
N ALA A 283 -14.11 9.58 -62.96
CA ALA A 283 -13.33 10.65 -63.62
C ALA A 283 -12.80 11.70 -62.61
N GLN A 284 -11.60 12.31 -62.73
CA GLN A 284 -11.06 13.30 -63.72
C GLN A 284 -11.94 14.55 -63.92
N VAL A 285 -11.48 15.81 -64.09
CA VAL A 285 -10.16 16.49 -64.15
C VAL A 285 -10.40 18.03 -64.26
N GLY A 286 -9.38 18.85 -63.95
CA GLY A 286 -9.12 20.15 -64.61
C GLY A 286 -8.58 21.22 -63.64
N ALA A 287 -7.27 21.43 -63.41
CA ALA A 287 -6.15 21.86 -64.27
C ALA A 287 -6.19 23.35 -64.72
N ALA A 288 -5.24 24.18 -64.23
CA ALA A 288 -4.31 24.99 -65.04
C ALA A 288 -3.49 25.97 -64.17
N ASN A 289 -2.27 26.26 -64.62
CA ASN A 289 -1.13 26.87 -63.92
C ASN A 289 -0.57 28.07 -64.74
N LYS A 290 0.35 28.85 -64.12
CA LYS A 290 1.27 29.91 -64.63
C LYS A 290 0.75 31.36 -64.54
N GLY A 291 1.54 32.39 -64.19
CA GLY A 291 2.97 32.51 -63.85
C GLY A 291 3.41 33.98 -63.68
N ASN A 292 4.56 34.18 -63.01
CA ASN A 292 5.60 35.23 -63.07
C ASN A 292 5.34 36.77 -63.04
N ALA A 293 6.00 37.40 -62.04
CA ALA A 293 6.98 38.54 -62.07
C ALA A 293 6.55 40.04 -62.09
N ALA A 294 6.66 40.68 -60.90
CA ALA A 294 7.26 41.99 -60.44
C ALA A 294 7.10 43.33 -61.22
N PRO A 295 7.34 44.56 -60.66
CA PRO A 295 7.53 45.12 -59.28
C PRO A 295 6.64 46.42 -59.06
N PRO A 296 6.88 47.48 -58.21
CA PRO A 296 7.93 47.80 -57.22
C PRO A 296 7.49 48.42 -55.86
N ALA A 297 8.51 48.83 -55.10
CA ALA A 297 8.66 49.32 -53.72
C ALA A 297 7.71 50.39 -53.15
N GLY A 298 7.54 50.37 -51.81
CA GLY A 298 7.04 51.50 -51.02
C GLY A 298 6.93 51.25 -49.51
N LYS A 299 8.04 51.50 -48.78
CA LYS A 299 8.21 51.92 -47.37
C LYS A 299 7.18 51.50 -46.28
N ALA A 300 7.78 51.02 -45.17
CA ALA A 300 7.57 51.45 -43.78
C ALA A 300 7.02 50.42 -42.76
N ASN A 301 7.73 50.43 -41.64
CA ASN A 301 7.37 50.11 -40.25
C ASN A 301 6.99 48.70 -39.81
N THR A 302 7.92 48.17 -39.02
CA THR A 302 7.73 47.32 -37.85
C THR A 302 6.55 47.75 -36.99
N ASP A 303 5.61 46.83 -36.76
CA ASP A 303 5.02 46.54 -35.45
C ASP A 303 4.18 45.26 -35.57
N ALA A 304 4.77 44.15 -35.15
CA ALA A 304 4.12 42.84 -35.13
C ALA A 304 3.20 42.75 -33.90
N LYS A 305 1.88 42.80 -34.14
CA LYS A 305 0.85 42.33 -33.20
C LYS A 305 0.26 41.04 -33.73
N ALA A 306 0.39 39.95 -32.97
CA ALA A 306 -0.09 38.61 -33.29
C ALA A 306 -1.63 38.58 -33.51
N PRO A 307 -2.16 37.76 -34.44
CA PRO A 307 -3.58 37.72 -34.76
C PRO A 307 -4.39 36.90 -33.76
N ALA A 308 -5.60 37.39 -33.48
CA ALA A 308 -6.59 36.82 -32.57
C ALA A 308 -7.22 35.52 -33.11
N ALA A 309 -7.45 34.58 -32.21
CA ALA A 309 -8.15 33.32 -32.45
C ALA A 309 -9.66 33.53 -32.64
N THR A 310 -10.23 32.77 -33.57
CA THR A 310 -11.67 32.67 -33.87
C THR A 310 -12.44 32.12 -32.66
N PRO A 311 -13.61 32.68 -32.28
CA PRO A 311 -14.36 32.20 -31.13
C PRO A 311 -15.06 30.85 -31.40
N GLN A 312 -14.73 29.85 -30.60
CA GLN A 312 -15.45 28.57 -30.50
C GLN A 312 -16.86 28.79 -29.93
N ARG A 313 -17.85 28.21 -30.60
CA ARG A 313 -19.27 28.22 -30.21
C ARG A 313 -19.43 27.48 -28.87
N ALA A 314 -19.87 28.19 -27.84
CA ALA A 314 -20.20 27.61 -26.54
C ALA A 314 -21.36 26.61 -26.66
N THR A 315 -21.19 25.42 -26.08
CA THR A 315 -22.27 24.46 -25.83
C THR A 315 -23.29 25.05 -24.85
N PRO A 316 -24.60 24.82 -25.02
CA PRO A 316 -25.60 25.33 -24.09
C PRO A 316 -25.40 24.70 -22.70
N PRO A 317 -25.70 25.43 -21.62
CA PRO A 317 -25.58 24.90 -20.26
C PRO A 317 -26.58 23.76 -20.05
N VAL A 318 -26.09 22.64 -19.52
CA VAL A 318 -26.93 21.51 -19.10
C VAL A 318 -27.70 21.96 -17.86
N GLU A 319 -29.03 22.08 -18.00
CA GLU A 319 -29.93 22.37 -16.88
C GLU A 319 -30.00 21.11 -16.00
N VAL A 320 -29.32 21.14 -14.85
CA VAL A 320 -29.32 20.03 -13.90
C VAL A 320 -30.58 20.14 -13.03
N PRO A 321 -31.49 19.15 -13.06
CA PRO A 321 -32.64 19.18 -12.17
C PRO A 321 -32.19 19.18 -10.70
N PRO A 322 -32.92 19.86 -9.80
CA PRO A 322 -32.55 19.92 -8.39
C PRO A 322 -32.50 18.50 -7.81
N LEU A 323 -31.36 18.15 -7.22
CA LEU A 323 -31.19 16.89 -6.50
C LEU A 323 -32.08 16.89 -5.25
N PRO A 324 -32.61 15.73 -4.83
CA PRO A 324 -33.34 15.63 -3.58
C PRO A 324 -32.45 16.04 -2.40
N GLU A 325 -32.95 16.93 -1.54
CA GLU A 325 -32.25 17.36 -0.34
C GLU A 325 -32.23 16.22 0.69
N LEU A 326 -31.02 15.82 1.10
CA LEU A 326 -30.85 14.87 2.19
C LEU A 326 -31.13 15.59 3.52
N PRO A 327 -31.80 14.92 4.49
CA PRO A 327 -32.06 15.52 5.80
C PRO A 327 -30.73 15.85 6.50
N SER A 328 -30.63 17.07 7.05
CA SER A 328 -29.43 17.54 7.77
C SER A 328 -29.14 16.77 9.06
N ALA A 329 -30.19 16.16 9.64
CA ALA A 329 -30.09 15.23 10.77
C ALA A 329 -31.05 14.04 10.51
N PRO A 330 -30.57 12.92 9.93
CA PRO A 330 -31.41 11.76 9.73
C PRO A 330 -31.79 11.11 11.08
N ASP A 331 -33.05 10.72 11.21
CA ASP A 331 -33.48 9.88 12.33
C ASP A 331 -32.97 8.45 12.10
N LEU A 332 -31.98 8.06 12.90
CA LEU A 332 -31.37 6.73 12.88
C LEU A 332 -31.75 5.92 14.13
N SER A 333 -32.84 6.29 14.81
CA SER A 333 -33.28 5.69 16.07
C SER A 333 -33.77 4.25 15.94
N ASN A 334 -34.24 3.85 14.75
CA ASN A 334 -34.78 2.51 14.51
C ASN A 334 -34.48 1.99 13.09
N ALA A 335 -34.52 0.67 12.90
CA ALA A 335 -34.13 0.02 11.66
C ALA A 335 -35.00 0.41 10.45
N GLU A 336 -36.28 0.72 10.66
CA GLU A 336 -37.18 1.19 9.60
C GLU A 336 -36.81 2.60 9.14
N ALA A 337 -36.50 3.50 10.07
CA ALA A 337 -36.03 4.86 9.79
C ALA A 337 -34.68 4.85 9.07
N VAL A 338 -33.75 3.97 9.47
CA VAL A 338 -32.49 3.75 8.74
C VAL A 338 -32.76 3.26 7.31
N THR A 339 -33.66 2.30 7.14
CA THR A 339 -34.02 1.77 5.81
C THR A 339 -34.68 2.84 4.94
N ALA A 340 -35.53 3.68 5.53
CA ALA A 340 -36.16 4.82 4.85
C ALA A 340 -35.12 5.86 4.41
N PHE A 341 -34.17 6.20 5.28
CA PHE A 341 -33.05 7.09 4.94
C PHE A 341 -32.19 6.52 3.80
N LEU A 342 -31.82 5.24 3.87
CA LEU A 342 -31.07 4.56 2.80
C LEU A 342 -31.83 4.53 1.47
N ARG A 343 -33.17 4.47 1.50
CA ARG A 343 -34.00 4.59 0.29
C ARG A 343 -33.90 5.99 -0.32
N THR A 344 -33.93 7.04 0.50
CA THR A 344 -33.74 8.42 0.05
C THR A 344 -32.35 8.65 -0.55
N VAL A 345 -31.31 8.16 0.13
CA VAL A 345 -29.92 8.20 -0.38
C VAL A 345 -29.82 7.45 -1.69
N GLY A 346 -30.41 6.25 -1.79
CA GLY A 346 -30.47 5.49 -3.03
C GLY A 346 -31.11 6.30 -4.16
N GLY A 347 -32.24 6.97 -3.92
CA GLY A 347 -32.87 7.87 -4.88
C GLY A 347 -31.95 9.00 -5.36
N ALA A 348 -31.26 9.68 -4.43
CA ALA A 348 -30.29 10.72 -4.77
C ALA A 348 -29.15 10.20 -5.66
N LEU A 349 -28.67 8.97 -5.42
CA LEU A 349 -27.67 8.32 -6.27
C LEU A 349 -28.21 8.05 -7.68
N LEU A 350 -29.46 7.62 -7.83
CA LEU A 350 -30.08 7.41 -9.13
C LEU A 350 -30.18 8.73 -9.91
N ASP A 351 -30.60 9.82 -9.26
CA ASP A 351 -30.75 11.13 -9.90
C ASP A 351 -29.39 11.71 -10.34
N GLY A 352 -28.41 11.66 -9.44
CA GLY A 352 -27.03 12.10 -9.72
C GLY A 352 -26.41 11.28 -10.87
N ALA A 353 -26.63 9.96 -10.87
CA ALA A 353 -26.16 9.11 -11.95
C ALA A 353 -26.86 9.38 -13.28
N GLY A 354 -28.16 9.68 -13.26
CA GLY A 354 -28.90 10.09 -14.46
C GLY A 354 -28.35 11.40 -15.04
N ALA A 355 -27.99 12.37 -14.19
CA ALA A 355 -27.34 13.61 -14.62
C ALA A 355 -25.95 13.36 -15.22
N LEU A 356 -25.14 12.53 -14.56
CA LEU A 356 -23.82 12.12 -15.05
C LEU A 356 -23.90 11.42 -16.41
N ARG A 357 -24.83 10.47 -16.58
CA ARG A 357 -24.99 9.76 -17.86
C ARG A 357 -25.41 10.69 -18.99
N ARG A 358 -26.26 11.69 -18.72
CA ARG A 358 -26.62 12.72 -19.73
C ARG A 358 -25.42 13.59 -20.13
N ALA A 359 -24.48 13.81 -19.21
CA ALA A 359 -23.26 14.56 -19.48
C ALA A 359 -22.21 13.71 -20.22
N SER A 360 -22.07 12.43 -19.85
CA SER A 360 -21.17 11.48 -20.48
C SER A 360 -21.71 10.06 -20.34
N VAL A 361 -22.05 9.44 -21.47
CA VAL A 361 -22.48 8.04 -21.57
C VAL A 361 -21.29 7.08 -21.37
N GLU A 362 -20.07 7.57 -21.55
CA GLU A 362 -18.84 6.79 -21.44
C GLU A 362 -18.36 6.65 -19.97
N ASP A 363 -18.82 7.55 -19.09
CA ASP A 363 -18.37 7.61 -17.70
C ASP A 363 -18.84 6.38 -16.91
N PRO A 364 -17.91 5.50 -16.45
CA PRO A 364 -18.25 4.32 -15.68
C PRO A 364 -18.98 4.62 -14.37
N LEU A 365 -18.78 5.80 -13.79
CA LEU A 365 -19.32 6.18 -12.48
C LEU A 365 -20.85 6.20 -12.50
N SER A 366 -21.47 6.67 -13.59
CA SER A 366 -22.93 6.73 -13.73
C SER A 366 -23.57 5.34 -13.57
N TYR A 367 -22.98 4.32 -14.18
CA TYR A 367 -23.48 2.94 -14.10
C TYR A 367 -23.30 2.33 -12.71
N ARG A 368 -22.19 2.67 -12.02
CA ARG A 368 -21.96 2.21 -10.65
C ARG A 368 -22.98 2.78 -9.67
N LEU A 369 -23.20 4.09 -9.72
CA LEU A 369 -24.12 4.78 -8.82
C LEU A 369 -25.57 4.25 -8.95
N ILE A 370 -26.04 3.97 -10.17
CA ILE A 370 -27.37 3.38 -10.37
C ILE A 370 -27.45 2.01 -9.70
N ARG A 371 -26.47 1.13 -9.93
CA ARG A 371 -26.52 -0.24 -9.38
C ARG A 371 -26.45 -0.23 -7.86
N MET A 372 -25.62 0.64 -7.27
CA MET A 372 -25.59 0.82 -5.81
C MET A 372 -26.91 1.36 -5.28
N GLY A 373 -27.44 2.44 -5.86
CA GLY A 373 -28.64 3.11 -5.37
C GLY A 373 -29.91 2.26 -5.45
N LEU A 374 -30.03 1.40 -6.48
CA LEU A 374 -31.20 0.53 -6.69
C LEU A 374 -31.46 -0.43 -5.52
N TRP A 375 -30.38 -0.91 -4.90
CA TRP A 375 -30.42 -1.95 -3.87
C TRP A 375 -29.74 -1.56 -2.56
N LEU A 376 -29.42 -0.28 -2.36
CA LEU A 376 -28.72 0.23 -1.18
C LEU A 376 -29.43 -0.13 0.14
N HIS A 377 -30.75 -0.05 0.15
CA HIS A 377 -31.61 -0.33 1.30
C HIS A 377 -32.02 -1.81 1.41
N LEU A 378 -31.50 -2.70 0.54
CA LEU A 378 -31.89 -4.11 0.44
C LEU A 378 -30.70 -5.03 0.77
N SER A 379 -30.91 -5.89 1.75
CA SER A 379 -29.93 -6.89 2.22
C SER A 379 -30.30 -8.33 1.84
N GLN A 380 -31.56 -8.59 1.50
CA GLN A 380 -32.10 -9.91 1.19
C GLN A 380 -32.99 -9.84 -0.05
N PRO A 381 -33.18 -10.96 -0.79
CA PRO A 381 -34.15 -11.00 -1.89
C PRO A 381 -35.59 -10.76 -1.36
N PRO A 382 -36.50 -10.27 -2.22
CA PRO A 382 -37.92 -10.17 -1.90
C PRO A 382 -38.50 -11.50 -1.45
N THR A 383 -39.37 -11.46 -0.44
CA THR A 383 -40.04 -12.66 0.05
C THR A 383 -40.98 -13.23 -1.02
N SER A 384 -41.00 -14.56 -1.11
CA SER A 384 -41.91 -15.30 -1.97
C SER A 384 -43.03 -15.93 -1.12
N ASN A 385 -44.21 -16.10 -1.72
CA ASN A 385 -45.31 -16.84 -1.09
C ASN A 385 -45.07 -18.36 -1.17
N ASP A 386 -45.99 -19.15 -0.59
CA ASP A 386 -45.91 -20.63 -0.57
C ASP A 386 -45.86 -21.26 -1.98
N ALA A 387 -46.33 -20.55 -3.01
CA ALA A 387 -46.28 -20.96 -4.41
C ALA A 387 -44.99 -20.51 -5.14
N GLY A 388 -44.06 -19.86 -4.44
CA GLY A 388 -42.80 -19.34 -4.98
C GLY A 388 -42.92 -18.05 -5.79
N ASN A 389 -44.06 -17.34 -5.68
CA ASN A 389 -44.33 -16.08 -6.38
C ASN A 389 -44.10 -14.87 -5.46
N THR A 390 -43.52 -13.81 -6.00
CA THR A 390 -43.30 -12.54 -5.27
C THR A 390 -44.48 -11.58 -5.46
N ALA A 391 -44.56 -10.54 -4.64
CA ALA A 391 -45.51 -9.44 -4.84
C ALA A 391 -45.13 -8.48 -5.99
N ILE A 392 -44.07 -8.79 -6.74
CA ILE A 392 -43.50 -7.90 -7.75
C ILE A 392 -44.18 -8.15 -9.11
N PRO A 393 -44.67 -7.10 -9.79
CA PRO A 393 -45.22 -7.25 -11.14
C PRO A 393 -44.11 -7.55 -12.17
N PRO A 394 -44.42 -8.30 -13.24
CA PRO A 394 -43.47 -8.50 -14.34
C PRO A 394 -43.23 -7.18 -15.10
N LEU A 395 -42.22 -7.18 -15.98
CA LEU A 395 -42.00 -6.05 -16.88
C LEU A 395 -43.22 -5.88 -17.79
N PRO A 396 -43.79 -4.66 -17.95
CA PRO A 396 -44.96 -4.46 -18.80
C PRO A 396 -44.70 -4.92 -20.24
N GLU A 397 -45.67 -5.61 -20.84
CA GLU A 397 -45.57 -6.13 -22.22
C GLU A 397 -45.23 -5.05 -23.25
N PRO A 398 -45.83 -3.83 -23.22
CA PRO A 398 -45.47 -2.77 -24.17
C PRO A 398 -44.01 -2.32 -24.06
N LEU A 399 -43.47 -2.27 -22.83
CA LEU A 399 -42.09 -1.90 -22.58
C LEU A 399 -41.13 -3.01 -23.03
N SER A 400 -41.48 -4.27 -22.76
CA SER A 400 -40.71 -5.44 -23.17
C SER A 400 -40.61 -5.51 -24.70
N ALA A 401 -41.73 -5.37 -25.41
CA ALA A 401 -41.78 -5.35 -26.87
C ALA A 401 -40.97 -4.17 -27.45
N LYS A 402 -41.05 -2.98 -26.85
CA LYS A 402 -40.26 -1.82 -27.28
C LYS A 402 -38.75 -2.07 -27.17
N LEU A 403 -38.29 -2.60 -26.03
CA LEU A 403 -36.87 -2.89 -25.80
C LEU A 403 -36.36 -3.97 -26.77
N GLU A 404 -37.17 -4.99 -27.03
CA GLU A 404 -36.82 -6.04 -27.99
C GLU A 404 -36.69 -5.49 -29.41
N VAL A 405 -37.63 -4.66 -29.86
CA VAL A 405 -37.56 -3.99 -31.18
C VAL A 405 -36.34 -3.06 -31.28
N LEU A 406 -35.99 -2.33 -30.22
CA LEU A 406 -34.79 -1.48 -30.21
C LEU A 406 -33.51 -2.32 -30.29
N ALA A 407 -33.45 -3.45 -29.59
CA ALA A 407 -32.33 -4.38 -29.63
C ALA A 407 -32.17 -5.05 -31.00
N GLN A 408 -33.27 -5.53 -31.60
CA GLN A 408 -33.26 -6.14 -32.93
C GLN A 408 -32.78 -5.16 -34.02
N ASN A 409 -33.18 -3.89 -33.91
CA ASN A 409 -32.77 -2.84 -34.84
C ASN A 409 -31.42 -2.20 -34.49
N GLN A 410 -30.69 -2.72 -33.49
CA GLN A 410 -29.38 -2.21 -33.07
C GLN A 410 -29.38 -0.71 -32.71
N ARG A 411 -30.50 -0.19 -32.19
CA ARG A 411 -30.62 1.22 -31.74
C ARG A 411 -30.06 1.35 -30.33
N TRP A 412 -28.74 1.22 -30.20
CA TRP A 412 -28.06 1.08 -28.91
C TRP A 412 -28.23 2.28 -27.97
N SER A 413 -28.21 3.51 -28.47
CA SER A 413 -28.39 4.71 -27.65
C SER A 413 -29.78 4.76 -26.99
N GLU A 414 -30.82 4.54 -27.79
CA GLU A 414 -32.20 4.56 -27.30
C GLU A 414 -32.52 3.34 -26.42
N LEU A 415 -31.96 2.18 -26.75
CA LEU A 415 -32.07 1.00 -25.91
C LEU A 415 -31.44 1.25 -24.53
N LEU A 416 -30.29 1.91 -24.48
CA LEU A 416 -29.61 2.27 -23.24
C LEU A 416 -30.43 3.25 -22.40
N ASP A 417 -30.96 4.31 -23.01
CA ASP A 417 -31.75 5.31 -22.30
C ASP A 417 -33.05 4.72 -21.73
N GLU A 418 -33.77 3.94 -22.53
CA GLU A 418 -35.02 3.29 -22.11
C GLU A 418 -34.80 2.22 -21.04
N SER A 419 -33.78 1.37 -21.22
CA SER A 419 -33.46 0.32 -20.24
C SER A 419 -33.06 0.92 -18.89
N GLU A 420 -32.20 1.93 -18.89
CA GLU A 420 -31.73 2.57 -17.67
C GLU A 420 -32.81 3.42 -16.98
N ALA A 421 -33.69 4.09 -17.73
CA ALA A 421 -34.81 4.85 -17.16
C ALA A 421 -35.85 3.92 -16.49
N ALA A 422 -35.99 2.69 -16.97
CA ALA A 422 -36.91 1.70 -16.42
C ALA A 422 -36.43 1.06 -15.10
N LEU A 423 -35.12 1.07 -14.81
CA LEU A 423 -34.53 0.37 -13.67
C LEU A 423 -35.10 0.78 -12.30
N SER A 424 -35.36 2.08 -12.10
CA SER A 424 -35.87 2.59 -10.82
C SER A 424 -37.24 1.99 -10.45
N ARG A 425 -38.09 1.77 -11.47
CA ARG A 425 -39.44 1.22 -11.35
C ARG A 425 -39.45 -0.31 -11.39
N HIS A 426 -38.53 -0.92 -12.12
CA HIS A 426 -38.47 -2.37 -12.37
C HIS A 426 -37.13 -2.98 -11.94
N ARG A 427 -36.68 -2.69 -10.71
CA ARG A 427 -35.34 -3.05 -10.20
C ARG A 427 -34.98 -4.54 -10.21
N PHE A 428 -35.98 -5.42 -10.24
CA PHE A 428 -35.77 -6.88 -10.27
C PHE A 428 -35.96 -7.49 -11.67
N ALA A 429 -36.29 -6.68 -12.68
CA ALA A 429 -36.28 -7.11 -14.07
C ALA A 429 -34.84 -7.09 -14.60
N LEU A 430 -34.10 -8.18 -14.35
CA LEU A 430 -32.67 -8.26 -14.68
C LEU A 430 -32.39 -8.13 -16.19
N THR A 431 -33.40 -8.38 -17.03
CA THR A 431 -33.35 -8.16 -18.48
C THR A 431 -32.95 -6.74 -18.86
N LEU A 432 -33.34 -5.74 -18.05
CA LEU A 432 -32.94 -4.34 -18.27
C LEU A 432 -31.42 -4.18 -18.18
N HIS A 433 -30.77 -4.86 -17.25
CA HIS A 433 -29.32 -4.81 -17.10
C HIS A 433 -28.59 -5.46 -18.27
N ARG A 434 -29.13 -6.56 -18.82
CA ARG A 434 -28.60 -7.17 -20.04
C ARG A 434 -28.70 -6.19 -21.20
N TYR A 435 -29.85 -5.53 -21.39
CA TYR A 435 -29.99 -4.54 -22.47
C TYR A 435 -29.06 -3.33 -22.32
N SER A 436 -28.83 -2.85 -21.09
CA SER A 436 -27.82 -1.81 -20.85
C SER A 436 -26.42 -2.29 -21.24
N ALA A 437 -26.02 -3.51 -20.86
CA ALA A 437 -24.71 -4.08 -21.19
C ALA A 437 -24.53 -4.30 -22.70
N MET A 438 -25.56 -4.83 -23.37
CA MET A 438 -25.59 -5.00 -24.82
C MET A 438 -25.48 -3.67 -25.56
N SER A 439 -26.17 -2.64 -25.07
CA SER A 439 -26.11 -1.30 -25.66
C SER A 439 -24.72 -0.68 -25.54
N LEU A 440 -24.09 -0.79 -24.37
CA LEU A 440 -22.72 -0.30 -24.15
C LEU A 440 -21.70 -1.03 -25.02
N GLU A 441 -21.89 -2.33 -25.26
CA GLU A 441 -21.07 -3.10 -26.19
C GLU A 441 -21.28 -2.65 -27.63
N GLY A 442 -22.54 -2.45 -28.05
CA GLY A 442 -22.89 -1.98 -29.39
C GLY A 442 -22.46 -0.55 -29.71
N LEU A 443 -22.31 0.32 -28.69
CA LEU A 443 -21.78 1.68 -28.84
C LEU A 443 -20.25 1.72 -29.04
N GLY A 444 -19.56 0.59 -28.90
CA GLY A 444 -18.14 0.44 -29.26
C GLY A 444 -17.15 0.60 -28.10
N ALA A 445 -15.86 0.56 -28.44
CA ALA A 445 -14.76 0.39 -27.48
C ALA A 445 -14.63 1.52 -26.43
N THR A 446 -15.07 2.74 -26.74
CA THR A 446 -15.04 3.87 -25.79
C THR A 446 -15.92 3.61 -24.55
N HIS A 447 -16.97 2.81 -24.70
CA HIS A 447 -17.92 2.47 -23.64
C HIS A 447 -17.55 1.17 -22.90
N ALA A 448 -16.42 0.54 -23.22
CA ALA A 448 -15.99 -0.72 -22.60
C ALA A 448 -15.76 -0.58 -21.08
N GLY A 449 -15.23 0.58 -20.64
CA GLY A 449 -15.07 0.89 -19.22
C GLY A 449 -16.41 0.95 -18.47
N ALA A 450 -17.42 1.59 -19.08
CA ALA A 450 -18.78 1.65 -18.56
C ALA A 450 -19.44 0.27 -18.49
N ARG A 451 -19.33 -0.55 -19.55
CA ARG A 451 -19.84 -1.93 -19.57
C ARG A 451 -19.22 -2.76 -18.45
N THR A 452 -17.89 -2.67 -18.29
CA THR A 452 -17.16 -3.41 -17.25
C THR A 452 -17.63 -3.02 -15.86
N ALA A 453 -17.78 -1.71 -15.59
CA ALA A 453 -18.28 -1.22 -14.31
C ALA A 453 -19.71 -1.70 -14.03
N LEU A 454 -20.60 -1.67 -15.03
CA LEU A 454 -21.97 -2.18 -14.91
C LEU A 454 -21.99 -3.66 -14.52
N VAL A 455 -21.23 -4.50 -15.24
CA VAL A 455 -21.16 -5.95 -15.00
C VAL A 455 -20.60 -6.26 -13.61
N GLN A 456 -19.54 -5.57 -13.21
CA GLN A 456 -18.90 -5.77 -11.90
C GLN A 456 -19.85 -5.42 -10.74
N GLU A 457 -20.48 -4.25 -10.76
CA GLU A 457 -21.40 -3.83 -9.70
C GLU A 457 -22.63 -4.71 -9.62
N LEU A 458 -23.17 -5.11 -10.78
CA LEU A 458 -24.27 -6.07 -10.83
C LEU A 458 -23.87 -7.42 -10.22
N GLY A 459 -22.67 -7.92 -10.55
CA GLY A 459 -22.14 -9.17 -10.00
C GLY A 459 -21.90 -9.11 -8.49
N ILE A 460 -21.43 -7.98 -7.96
CA ILE A 460 -21.30 -7.77 -6.51
C ILE A 460 -22.67 -7.84 -5.84
N GLN A 461 -23.67 -7.15 -6.42
CA GLN A 461 -25.00 -7.14 -5.84
C GLN A 461 -25.68 -8.51 -5.87
N LEU A 462 -25.68 -9.18 -7.03
CA LEU A 462 -26.39 -10.45 -7.19
C LEU A 462 -25.76 -11.56 -6.34
N ARG A 463 -24.43 -11.51 -6.09
CA ARG A 463 -23.77 -12.40 -5.13
C ARG A 463 -24.22 -12.16 -3.68
N ARG A 464 -24.58 -10.93 -3.32
CA ARG A 464 -25.14 -10.60 -1.99
C ARG A 464 -26.58 -11.08 -1.83
N MET A 465 -27.34 -11.15 -2.92
CA MET A 465 -28.76 -11.55 -2.93
C MET A 465 -28.96 -12.76 -3.85
N ALA A 466 -28.46 -13.92 -3.43
CA ALA A 466 -28.58 -15.15 -4.20
C ALA A 466 -30.06 -15.53 -4.42
N GLY A 467 -30.39 -16.02 -5.61
CA GLY A 467 -31.74 -16.45 -5.98
C GLY A 467 -32.60 -15.37 -6.65
N VAL A 468 -32.13 -14.13 -6.76
CA VAL A 468 -32.83 -13.04 -7.46
C VAL A 468 -33.10 -13.37 -8.93
N GLU A 469 -32.21 -14.13 -9.57
CA GLU A 469 -32.32 -14.60 -10.94
C GLU A 469 -33.43 -15.65 -11.17
N THR A 470 -33.95 -16.24 -10.07
CA THR A 470 -35.00 -17.26 -10.11
C THR A 470 -36.36 -16.76 -9.64
N LEU A 471 -36.48 -15.47 -9.30
CA LEU A 471 -37.73 -14.91 -8.79
C LEU A 471 -38.85 -14.97 -9.82
N ARG A 472 -40.07 -15.23 -9.32
CA ARG A 472 -41.31 -15.25 -10.10
C ARG A 472 -42.18 -14.06 -9.72
N SER A 473 -42.89 -13.52 -10.69
CA SER A 473 -43.77 -12.37 -10.52
C SER A 473 -45.00 -12.74 -9.71
N ASN A 474 -45.83 -11.74 -9.41
CA ASN A 474 -47.16 -11.93 -8.84
C ASN A 474 -48.07 -12.82 -9.71
N THR A 475 -47.86 -12.86 -11.03
CA THR A 475 -48.58 -13.72 -11.99
C THR A 475 -47.93 -15.10 -12.17
N GLY A 476 -46.78 -15.36 -11.54
CA GLY A 476 -46.04 -16.61 -11.65
C GLY A 476 -45.13 -16.73 -12.88
N SER A 477 -45.07 -15.73 -13.75
CA SER A 477 -44.06 -15.67 -14.82
C SER A 477 -42.67 -15.38 -14.22
N PRO A 478 -41.57 -15.93 -14.78
CA PRO A 478 -40.23 -15.58 -14.32
C PRO A 478 -39.95 -14.08 -14.53
N LEU A 479 -39.32 -13.41 -13.56
CA LEU A 479 -38.89 -12.00 -13.74
C LEU A 479 -37.70 -11.86 -14.68
N THR A 480 -36.94 -12.94 -14.86
CA THR A 480 -35.73 -12.98 -15.68
C THR A 480 -35.91 -14.01 -16.79
N ASP A 481 -35.78 -13.58 -18.04
CA ASP A 481 -35.79 -14.44 -19.22
C ASP A 481 -34.55 -15.35 -19.30
N ASP A 482 -34.68 -16.47 -20.01
CA ASP A 482 -33.63 -17.48 -20.12
C ASP A 482 -32.33 -16.93 -20.70
N ALA A 483 -32.43 -16.10 -21.74
CA ALA A 483 -31.26 -15.43 -22.32
C ALA A 483 -30.53 -14.54 -21.30
N THR A 484 -31.27 -13.85 -20.42
CA THR A 484 -30.64 -13.08 -19.34
C THR A 484 -30.04 -13.98 -18.27
N ARG A 485 -30.67 -15.10 -17.92
CA ARG A 485 -30.07 -16.06 -16.97
C ARG A 485 -28.75 -16.63 -17.49
N ASP A 486 -28.68 -16.91 -18.79
CA ASP A 486 -27.46 -17.42 -19.41
C ASP A 486 -26.36 -16.35 -19.48
N TRP A 487 -26.70 -15.11 -19.86
CA TRP A 487 -25.77 -13.98 -19.80
C TRP A 487 -25.26 -13.73 -18.38
N LEU A 488 -26.15 -13.78 -17.38
CA LEU A 488 -25.76 -13.64 -15.98
C LEU A 488 -24.75 -14.72 -15.58
N ARG A 489 -25.00 -15.99 -15.90
CA ARG A 489 -24.05 -17.08 -15.60
C ARG A 489 -22.73 -16.94 -16.34
N ALA A 490 -22.75 -16.50 -17.59
CA ALA A 490 -21.57 -16.42 -18.43
C ALA A 490 -20.64 -15.25 -18.06
N GLU A 491 -21.22 -14.08 -17.74
CA GLU A 491 -20.46 -12.83 -17.62
C GLU A 491 -20.54 -12.15 -16.25
N VAL A 492 -21.67 -12.23 -15.54
CA VAL A 492 -21.93 -11.44 -14.32
C VAL A 492 -21.66 -12.23 -13.04
N LEU A 493 -22.13 -13.47 -13.03
CA LEU A 493 -22.04 -14.46 -11.96
C LEU A 493 -21.05 -15.57 -12.31
N ARG A 494 -20.17 -15.34 -13.31
CA ARG A 494 -19.15 -16.29 -13.71
C ARG A 494 -18.44 -16.80 -12.47
N ALA A 495 -18.45 -18.13 -12.30
CA ALA A 495 -17.74 -18.85 -11.24
C ALA A 495 -16.23 -18.82 -11.54
N ASP A 496 -15.68 -17.62 -11.60
CA ASP A 496 -14.27 -17.27 -11.47
C ASP A 496 -14.18 -15.74 -11.31
N ALA A 497 -14.71 -15.29 -10.17
CA ALA A 497 -14.19 -14.18 -9.40
C ALA A 497 -14.56 -14.51 -7.95
N PRO A 498 -13.60 -14.76 -7.03
CA PRO A 498 -13.92 -15.18 -5.69
C PRO A 498 -14.73 -14.07 -5.00
N ALA A 499 -15.92 -14.41 -4.51
CA ALA A 499 -16.58 -13.60 -3.49
C ALA A 499 -15.78 -13.76 -2.19
N PRO A 500 -15.64 -12.72 -1.36
CA PRO A 500 -15.05 -12.84 -0.03
C PRO A 500 -16.07 -13.50 0.90
N GLY A 501 -16.23 -14.82 0.79
CA GLY A 501 -16.69 -15.68 1.88
C GLY A 501 -15.46 -16.22 2.63
N PRO A 502 -15.59 -16.71 3.87
CA PRO A 502 -14.44 -17.17 4.65
C PRO A 502 -13.80 -18.34 3.89
N ALA A 503 -12.65 -18.06 3.29
CA ALA A 503 -11.95 -18.99 2.44
C ALA A 503 -11.58 -20.22 3.26
N ALA A 504 -12.18 -21.36 2.96
CA ALA A 504 -11.42 -22.58 2.98
C ALA A 504 -10.30 -22.37 1.96
N VAL A 505 -9.09 -22.22 2.47
CA VAL A 505 -7.88 -21.89 1.74
C VAL A 505 -7.62 -23.05 0.78
N ALA A 506 -8.14 -22.96 -0.45
CA ALA A 506 -7.63 -23.76 -1.56
C ALA A 506 -6.26 -23.15 -1.89
N SER A 507 -5.28 -23.59 -1.11
CA SER A 507 -3.90 -23.19 -1.27
C SER A 507 -3.43 -23.64 -2.64
N THR A 508 -3.17 -22.69 -3.52
CA THR A 508 -2.48 -23.00 -4.77
C THR A 508 -1.10 -23.57 -4.37
N PRO A 509 -0.77 -24.83 -4.74
CA PRO A 509 0.52 -25.39 -4.40
C PRO A 509 1.59 -24.56 -5.09
N LEU A 510 2.51 -23.99 -4.30
CA LEU A 510 3.73 -23.41 -4.87
C LEU A 510 4.53 -24.53 -5.55
N ALA A 511 5.28 -24.19 -6.59
CA ALA A 511 6.21 -25.10 -7.24
C ALA A 511 7.66 -24.65 -6.95
N LEU A 512 8.03 -24.58 -5.67
CA LEU A 512 9.41 -24.33 -5.28
C LEU A 512 10.26 -25.52 -5.72
N ALA A 513 11.27 -25.25 -6.55
CA ALA A 513 12.21 -26.27 -6.99
C ALA A 513 12.97 -26.89 -5.79
N PRO A 514 13.32 -28.20 -5.85
CA PRO A 514 14.11 -28.84 -4.81
C PRO A 514 15.48 -28.18 -4.68
N LEU A 515 16.00 -28.07 -3.46
CA LEU A 515 17.31 -27.45 -3.23
C LEU A 515 18.40 -28.32 -3.86
N SER A 516 19.10 -27.80 -4.87
CA SER A 516 20.35 -28.40 -5.37
C SER A 516 21.55 -27.81 -4.65
N LEU A 517 21.50 -27.82 -3.32
CA LEU A 517 22.65 -27.52 -2.47
C LEU A 517 23.42 -28.84 -2.32
N GLY A 518 24.74 -28.83 -2.60
CA GLY A 518 25.60 -30.02 -2.65
C GLY A 518 25.46 -30.97 -1.46
N PRO A 519 25.97 -32.21 -1.60
CA PRO A 519 25.35 -33.43 -1.09
C PRO A 519 24.66 -33.20 0.25
N ALA A 520 23.32 -33.23 0.23
CA ALA A 520 22.51 -33.41 1.42
C ALA A 520 23.05 -34.60 2.21
N GLY A 521 22.85 -34.59 3.53
CA GLY A 521 23.30 -35.64 4.44
C GLY A 521 22.84 -37.07 4.06
N PRO A 522 23.09 -38.06 4.92
CA PRO A 522 22.99 -39.49 4.60
C PRO A 522 21.69 -39.85 3.85
N VAL A 523 21.77 -40.87 2.98
CA VAL A 523 20.71 -41.39 2.08
C VAL A 523 19.32 -41.49 2.75
N GLU A 524 19.29 -41.70 4.06
CA GLU A 524 18.09 -41.69 4.91
C GLU A 524 17.28 -40.38 4.86
N ALA A 525 17.93 -39.22 4.77
CA ALA A 525 17.26 -37.92 4.67
C ALA A 525 16.46 -37.78 3.36
N SER A 526 17.01 -38.24 2.24
CA SER A 526 16.33 -38.22 0.94
C SER A 526 15.14 -39.20 0.88
N ALA A 527 15.24 -40.35 1.57
CA ALA A 527 14.15 -41.30 1.70
C ALA A 527 12.99 -40.75 2.54
N LEU A 528 13.31 -40.06 3.66
CA LEU A 528 12.33 -39.40 4.51
C LEU A 528 11.61 -38.26 3.79
N GLU A 529 12.32 -37.49 2.96
CA GLU A 529 11.72 -36.45 2.11
C GLU A 529 10.74 -37.02 1.07
N ALA A 530 11.07 -38.17 0.48
CA ALA A 530 10.19 -38.84 -0.49
C ALA A 530 8.92 -39.38 0.18
N GLU A 531 9.05 -39.97 1.38
CA GLU A 531 7.91 -40.43 2.19
C GLU A 531 7.03 -39.25 2.64
N ALA A 532 7.65 -38.15 3.11
CA ALA A 532 6.92 -36.94 3.47
C ALA A 532 6.17 -36.32 2.28
N ARG A 533 6.76 -36.33 1.07
CA ARG A 533 6.07 -35.91 -0.16
C ARG A 533 4.85 -36.78 -0.49
N SER A 534 4.95 -38.10 -0.31
CA SER A 534 3.79 -39.00 -0.49
C SER A 534 2.67 -38.66 0.50
N LEU A 535 3.02 -38.47 1.78
CA LEU A 535 2.05 -38.13 2.83
C LEU A 535 1.38 -36.76 2.60
N LEU A 536 2.12 -35.78 2.08
CA LEU A 536 1.55 -34.48 1.69
C LEU A 536 0.60 -34.60 0.49
N ALA A 537 0.93 -35.45 -0.50
CA ALA A 537 0.06 -35.70 -1.65
C ALA A 537 -1.25 -36.40 -1.24
N GLU A 538 -1.21 -37.23 -0.20
CA GLU A 538 -2.38 -37.88 0.42
C GLU A 538 -3.19 -36.95 1.35
N GLY A 539 -2.74 -35.71 1.58
CA GLY A 539 -3.38 -34.75 2.49
C GLY A 539 -3.11 -34.98 3.98
N ARG A 540 -2.17 -35.88 4.34
CA ARG A 540 -1.79 -36.22 5.72
C ARG A 540 -0.66 -35.32 6.23
N VAL A 541 -0.98 -34.04 6.36
CA VAL A 541 -0.02 -32.95 6.61
C VAL A 541 0.70 -33.09 7.94
N HIS A 542 -0.03 -33.42 9.00
CA HIS A 542 0.56 -33.56 10.33
C HIS A 542 1.62 -34.65 10.37
N GLU A 543 1.33 -35.82 9.80
CA GLU A 543 2.28 -36.95 9.76
C GLU A 543 3.51 -36.63 8.92
N ALA A 544 3.33 -35.97 7.78
CA ALA A 544 4.45 -35.50 6.96
C ALA A 544 5.37 -34.53 7.72
N VAL A 545 4.79 -33.54 8.41
CA VAL A 545 5.55 -32.58 9.23
C VAL A 545 6.26 -33.29 10.38
N THR A 546 5.62 -34.25 11.06
CA THR A 546 6.28 -35.04 12.13
C THR A 546 7.48 -35.81 11.58
N ARG A 547 7.36 -36.45 10.41
CA ARG A 547 8.49 -37.16 9.77
C ARG A 547 9.63 -36.22 9.40
N LEU A 548 9.33 -35.04 8.87
CA LEU A 548 10.33 -34.02 8.54
C LEU A 548 10.98 -33.42 9.80
N GLN A 549 10.25 -33.28 10.90
CA GLN A 549 10.80 -32.86 12.19
C GLN A 549 11.78 -33.89 12.78
N VAL A 550 11.55 -35.19 12.57
CA VAL A 550 12.52 -36.23 12.93
C VAL A 550 13.83 -36.05 12.15
N ALA A 551 13.74 -35.72 10.85
CA ALA A 551 14.93 -35.41 10.05
C ALA A 551 15.68 -34.18 10.59
N VAL A 552 14.96 -33.11 10.97
CA VAL A 552 15.56 -31.91 11.61
C VAL A 552 16.25 -32.26 12.93
N ALA A 553 15.65 -33.11 13.75
CA ALA A 553 16.21 -33.52 15.04
C ALA A 553 17.44 -34.42 14.89
N SER A 554 17.48 -35.25 13.84
CA SER A 554 18.60 -36.16 13.54
C SER A 554 19.84 -35.45 12.97
N ALA A 555 19.71 -34.19 12.54
CA ALA A 555 20.80 -33.45 11.93
C ALA A 555 21.85 -32.99 12.97
N SER A 556 23.08 -33.49 12.81
CA SER A 556 24.18 -33.30 13.76
C SER A 556 24.84 -31.92 13.70
N THR A 557 24.83 -31.25 12.54
CA THR A 557 25.46 -29.94 12.35
C THR A 557 24.44 -28.80 12.24
N GLY A 558 24.81 -27.59 12.64
CA GLY A 558 23.95 -26.40 12.52
C GLY A 558 23.49 -26.14 11.09
N ARG A 559 24.42 -26.28 10.13
CA ARG A 559 24.13 -26.19 8.69
C ARG A 559 23.11 -27.23 8.22
N ASN A 560 23.25 -28.49 8.62
CA ASN A 560 22.31 -29.54 8.22
C ASN A 560 20.93 -29.35 8.87
N ARG A 561 20.87 -28.85 10.11
CA ARG A 561 19.60 -28.45 10.75
C ARG A 561 18.93 -27.29 10.03
N PHE A 562 19.70 -26.32 9.53
CA PHE A 562 19.18 -25.23 8.73
C PHE A 562 18.58 -25.76 7.40
N ILE A 563 19.33 -26.59 6.68
CA ILE A 563 18.88 -27.18 5.41
C ILE A 563 17.61 -28.03 5.60
N ALA A 564 17.56 -28.88 6.64
CA ALA A 564 16.38 -29.69 6.93
C ALA A 564 15.13 -28.85 7.26
N ARG A 565 15.29 -27.73 7.99
CA ARG A 565 14.20 -26.78 8.26
C ARG A 565 13.77 -26.02 7.00
N LEU A 566 14.72 -25.70 6.11
CA LEU A 566 14.44 -25.04 4.83
C LEU A 566 13.65 -25.96 3.89
N GLU A 567 14.01 -27.25 3.82
CA GLU A 567 13.26 -28.26 3.08
C GLU A 567 11.85 -28.48 3.66
N LEU A 568 11.71 -28.54 4.99
CA LEU A 568 10.41 -28.57 5.66
C LEU A 568 9.53 -27.39 5.22
N ALA A 569 10.07 -26.17 5.21
CA ALA A 569 9.33 -24.97 4.81
C ALA A 569 8.91 -25.03 3.33
N ARG A 570 9.79 -25.48 2.43
CA ARG A 570 9.52 -25.62 1.00
C ARG A 570 8.45 -26.68 0.71
N LEU A 571 8.53 -27.84 1.37
CA LEU A 571 7.52 -28.90 1.23
C LEU A 571 6.15 -28.46 1.76
N CYS A 572 6.11 -27.76 2.90
CA CYS A 572 4.88 -27.17 3.42
C CYS A 572 4.29 -26.12 2.46
N ALA A 573 5.13 -25.27 1.87
CA ALA A 573 4.71 -24.27 0.88
C ALA A 573 4.15 -24.93 -0.39
N ASN A 574 4.80 -25.99 -0.89
CA ASN A 574 4.34 -26.75 -2.06
C ASN A 574 3.05 -27.53 -1.79
N ALA A 575 2.82 -27.97 -0.55
CA ALA A 575 1.54 -28.55 -0.14
C ALA A 575 0.45 -27.50 0.14
N GLY A 576 0.78 -26.21 0.04
CA GLY A 576 -0.16 -25.12 0.25
C GLY A 576 -0.34 -24.66 1.70
N HIS A 577 0.44 -25.17 2.64
CA HIS A 577 0.43 -24.70 4.04
C HIS A 577 1.28 -23.44 4.21
N LEU A 578 0.84 -22.34 3.59
CA LEU A 578 1.57 -21.08 3.50
C LEU A 578 1.84 -20.41 4.86
N PRO A 579 0.89 -20.36 5.83
CA PRO A 579 1.17 -19.74 7.14
C PRO A 579 2.28 -20.45 7.92
N LEU A 580 2.28 -21.80 7.89
CA LEU A 580 3.30 -22.61 8.53
C LEU A 580 4.66 -22.43 7.83
N ALA A 581 4.68 -22.53 6.50
CA ALA A 581 5.90 -22.33 5.73
C ALA A 581 6.51 -20.95 5.99
N ARG A 582 5.68 -19.90 6.04
CA ARG A 582 6.12 -18.52 6.25
C ARG A 582 6.71 -18.30 7.64
N ALA A 583 6.10 -18.86 8.68
CA ALA A 583 6.67 -18.81 10.03
C ALA A 583 8.05 -19.46 10.10
N VAL A 584 8.24 -20.60 9.42
CA VAL A 584 9.55 -21.27 9.36
C VAL A 584 10.55 -20.43 8.56
N PHE A 585 10.16 -19.85 7.42
CA PHE A 585 11.03 -18.97 6.63
C PHE A 585 11.41 -17.68 7.36
N ASP A 586 10.52 -17.07 8.16
CA ASP A 586 10.85 -15.89 8.97
C ASP A 586 11.91 -16.22 10.03
N ALA A 587 11.76 -17.34 10.74
CA ALA A 587 12.76 -17.80 11.71
C ALA A 587 14.12 -18.11 11.05
N LEU A 588 14.10 -18.68 9.84
CA LEU A 588 15.33 -18.94 9.07
C LEU A 588 15.99 -17.63 8.58
N ASP A 589 15.22 -16.60 8.21
CA ASP A 589 15.75 -15.29 7.82
C ASP A 589 16.39 -14.53 8.98
N GLU A 590 15.84 -14.66 10.20
CA GLU A 590 16.46 -14.15 11.42
C GLU A 590 17.81 -14.85 11.68
N GLU A 591 17.87 -16.18 11.50
CA GLU A 591 19.12 -16.94 11.64
C GLU A 591 20.16 -16.60 10.57
N VAL A 592 19.73 -16.37 9.31
CA VAL A 592 20.56 -15.85 8.22
C VAL A 592 21.20 -14.53 8.60
N THR A 593 20.42 -13.62 9.21
CA THR A 593 20.88 -12.30 9.62
C THR A 593 21.84 -12.39 10.82
N ALA A 594 21.48 -13.19 11.85
CA ALA A 594 22.29 -13.36 13.05
C ALA A 594 23.67 -13.97 12.76
N HIS A 595 23.75 -14.93 11.84
CA HIS A 595 25.01 -15.59 11.46
C HIS A 595 25.67 -14.98 10.22
N SER A 596 25.12 -13.87 9.69
CA SER A 596 25.64 -13.20 8.49
C SER A 596 25.83 -14.16 7.30
N LEU A 597 24.88 -15.07 7.08
CA LEU A 597 24.95 -16.07 6.01
C LEU A 597 24.92 -15.43 4.62
N ASP A 598 24.46 -14.19 4.50
CA ASP A 598 24.54 -13.37 3.28
C ASP A 598 25.98 -13.28 2.72
N THR A 599 26.99 -13.28 3.60
CA THR A 599 28.41 -13.20 3.20
C THR A 599 29.07 -14.57 3.11
N TRP A 600 28.68 -15.51 3.98
CA TRP A 600 29.38 -16.78 4.17
C TRP A 600 28.77 -17.96 3.39
N GLU A 601 27.44 -18.03 3.26
CA GLU A 601 26.72 -19.02 2.44
C GLU A 601 25.58 -18.37 1.65
N PRO A 602 25.90 -17.53 0.63
CA PRO A 602 24.92 -16.72 -0.09
C PRO A 602 23.84 -17.55 -0.80
N VAL A 603 24.18 -18.78 -1.23
CA VAL A 603 23.22 -19.68 -1.90
C VAL A 603 22.12 -20.15 -0.93
N LEU A 604 22.48 -20.40 0.33
CA LEU A 604 21.54 -20.84 1.36
C LEU A 604 20.62 -19.68 1.80
N ALA A 605 21.20 -18.49 1.96
CA ALA A 605 20.46 -17.26 2.22
C ALA A 605 19.49 -16.93 1.08
N ALA A 606 19.95 -17.02 -0.18
CA ALA A 606 19.12 -16.80 -1.36
C ALA A 606 17.94 -17.79 -1.43
N ALA A 607 18.19 -19.08 -1.14
CA ALA A 607 17.13 -20.09 -1.14
C ALA A 607 16.07 -19.86 -0.04
N CYS A 608 16.47 -19.35 1.12
CA CYS A 608 15.53 -18.95 2.18
C CYS A 608 14.68 -17.75 1.76
N LEU A 609 15.31 -16.70 1.21
CA LEU A 609 14.63 -15.49 0.76
C LEU A 609 13.70 -15.75 -0.43
N GLU A 610 14.12 -16.58 -1.39
CA GLU A 610 13.28 -17.02 -2.52
C GLU A 610 12.02 -17.74 -2.01
N GLY A 611 12.19 -18.70 -1.09
CA GLY A 611 11.07 -19.41 -0.48
C GLY A 611 10.10 -18.48 0.24
N TRP A 612 10.61 -17.58 1.07
CA TRP A 612 9.79 -16.59 1.78
C TRP A 612 9.00 -15.70 0.81
N LEU A 613 9.66 -15.15 -0.22
CA LEU A 613 9.03 -14.23 -1.17
C LEU A 613 8.00 -14.92 -2.07
N GLN A 614 8.09 -16.23 -2.30
CA GLN A 614 7.09 -16.97 -3.07
C GLN A 614 5.83 -17.28 -2.26
N THR A 615 5.89 -17.37 -0.92
CA THR A 615 4.72 -17.64 -0.05
C THR A 615 3.66 -16.53 -0.02
N ARG A 616 3.66 -15.60 -0.99
CA ARG A 616 2.67 -14.53 -1.13
C ARG A 616 1.29 -15.11 -1.35
N THR A 617 0.30 -14.55 -0.66
CA THR A 617 -1.10 -14.72 -1.01
C THR A 617 -1.61 -13.48 -1.74
N VAL A 618 -2.50 -13.69 -2.72
CA VAL A 618 -3.15 -12.61 -3.50
C VAL A 618 -3.93 -11.62 -2.60
N THR A 619 -4.22 -12.02 -1.37
CA THR A 619 -4.95 -11.26 -0.35
C THR A 619 -4.10 -10.29 0.46
N GLU A 620 -2.76 -10.38 0.41
CA GLU A 620 -1.87 -9.43 1.11
C GLU A 620 -1.87 -8.08 0.36
N LYS A 621 -2.77 -7.16 0.76
CA LYS A 621 -2.69 -5.76 0.31
C LYS A 621 -1.34 -5.19 0.73
N GLU A 622 -0.56 -4.72 -0.24
CA GLU A 622 0.71 -4.04 -0.03
C GLU A 622 0.50 -2.66 0.63
N SER A 623 0.17 -2.63 1.91
CA SER A 623 0.06 -1.40 2.69
C SER A 623 0.83 -1.54 4.01
N GLY A 624 1.74 -0.60 4.28
CA GLY A 624 2.41 -0.47 5.58
C GLY A 624 3.68 -1.34 5.77
N PRO A 625 3.97 -1.81 7.00
CA PRO A 625 5.23 -2.49 7.37
C PRO A 625 5.52 -3.79 6.60
N VAL A 626 4.49 -4.51 6.17
CA VAL A 626 4.63 -5.78 5.40
C VAL A 626 5.26 -5.53 4.04
N ALA A 627 4.89 -4.44 3.36
CA ALA A 627 5.50 -4.04 2.09
C ALA A 627 6.98 -3.65 2.25
N VAL A 628 7.35 -3.08 3.41
CA VAL A 628 8.75 -2.76 3.74
C VAL A 628 9.57 -4.03 3.94
N LYS A 629 9.08 -4.99 4.73
CA LYS A 629 9.73 -6.30 4.93
C LYS A 629 9.92 -7.02 3.60
N PHE A 630 8.89 -7.03 2.76
CA PHE A 630 8.95 -7.62 1.43
C PHE A 630 10.03 -6.98 0.56
N ARG A 631 10.02 -5.65 0.44
CA ARG A 631 11.00 -4.91 -0.36
C ARG A 631 12.43 -5.11 0.14
N ASN A 632 12.64 -5.18 1.45
CA ASN A 632 13.96 -5.40 2.03
C ASN A 632 14.49 -6.81 1.69
N ARG A 633 13.64 -7.84 1.81
CA ARG A 633 13.99 -9.23 1.46
C ARG A 633 14.18 -9.43 -0.03
N TYR A 634 13.34 -8.80 -0.86
CA TYR A 634 13.50 -8.78 -2.32
C TYR A 634 14.82 -8.12 -2.73
N ARG A 635 15.17 -6.99 -2.12
CA ARG A 635 16.46 -6.33 -2.38
C ARG A 635 17.65 -7.18 -1.96
N ARG A 636 17.57 -7.86 -0.81
CA ARG A 636 18.63 -8.79 -0.36
C ARG A 636 18.77 -9.95 -1.34
N LEU A 637 17.67 -10.55 -1.80
CA LEU A 637 17.71 -11.62 -2.81
C LEU A 637 18.31 -11.12 -4.13
N ALA A 638 17.95 -9.91 -4.59
CA ALA A 638 18.50 -9.31 -5.81
C ALA A 638 20.02 -9.13 -5.79
N LEU A 639 20.61 -8.94 -4.61
CA LEU A 639 22.05 -8.82 -4.43
C LEU A 639 22.75 -10.19 -4.34
N LEU A 640 22.07 -11.21 -3.83
CA LEU A 640 22.62 -12.55 -3.64
C LEU A 640 22.45 -13.45 -4.88
N ASP A 641 21.27 -13.44 -5.48
CA ASP A 641 20.90 -14.22 -6.67
C ASP A 641 19.87 -13.46 -7.52
N SER A 642 20.38 -12.78 -8.55
CA SER A 642 19.56 -12.05 -9.52
C SER A 642 18.66 -12.98 -10.36
N SER A 643 19.07 -14.23 -10.59
CA SER A 643 18.26 -15.21 -11.32
C SER A 643 17.07 -15.68 -10.50
N ALA A 644 17.25 -15.95 -9.21
CA ALA A 644 16.15 -16.29 -8.29
C ALA A 644 15.17 -15.12 -8.15
N THR A 645 15.68 -13.89 -8.14
CA THR A 645 14.86 -12.67 -8.08
C THR A 645 13.89 -12.55 -9.26
N LEU A 646 14.31 -12.92 -10.46
CA LEU A 646 13.45 -12.94 -11.65
C LEU A 646 12.36 -14.01 -11.57
N ARG A 647 12.61 -15.14 -10.91
CA ARG A 647 11.58 -16.18 -10.69
C ARG A 647 10.50 -15.73 -9.69
N VAL A 648 10.88 -14.85 -8.78
CA VAL A 648 10.01 -14.29 -7.74
C VAL A 648 9.22 -13.06 -8.24
N GLY A 649 9.61 -12.47 -9.37
CA GLY A 649 9.06 -11.22 -9.89
C GLY A 649 8.49 -11.29 -11.31
N ALA A 650 7.17 -11.48 -11.38
CA ALA A 650 6.22 -10.67 -12.14
C ALA A 650 4.99 -10.44 -11.24
#